data_AF-A0AAD5RFG9-F1
#
_entry.id   AF-A0AAD5RFG9-F1
#
_cell.length_a   1.000
_cell.length_b   1.000
_cell.length_c   1.000
_cell.angle_alpha   90.00
_cell.angle_beta   90.00
_cell.angle_gamma   90.00
#
_symmetry.space_group_name_H-M   'P 1'
#
loop_
_entity.id
_entity.type
_entity.pdbx_description
1 polymer ?
#
loop_
_entity_poly.entity_id
_entity_poly.type
_entity_poly.pdbx_seq_one_letter_code
_entity_poly.pdbx_strand_id
1 'polypeptide(L)'
;MASTVLLGPLPSPLPPVADPSYFNTTQWAVFMALVEAVVPPVVPETRLTNKAHQLRISNDQHEDAFKKASALAVPPTKPELDAYLSESVMENPEFIDLTYRMMGALPIPLKKQLARAMGLLATKIGAYILTGTCIPVHEQPLHKREAFLRSWRVSWFQTPRLLFKSVTLIARVLWTRTSPQFLSLSGYPAVPENWKNVPSFPFKFIQIPHSKDDTPAVIETDVLIVGSGCGGGAVARHLANDCQLGDKVLVVDKGYFFKNDRFPMDQVAGLQHLYENNGFVMSDDSSVSALAGSCWGGGGTINWSVMLQLQDYVRKEWASQGLPLFASQELQDAFDHIFQVSGALTARRHNPQSNVILEGSKKLGWEADETPLNNGGKEHYCGQCHLGCSSGEKQGPSNRWLPDAAKVGARCMEGFEVGKILFEGSGADRAATGVIGIWTSRDSNGELAGALGHRVVRPVHIKAKKVVLSCGSLWSPVILKKSGLTNPNIGTNLHIHPCQQILGTWPEDRKPWEGGILTSVCKKLENLDGKGHGAKIEGSCMVPYAALSGLPWTSALNFKLDALKYRQQSLFITLTRDRDSGTVWPDPTTGKPRMLYTPSAFDMSHTLQAVVATAKLCYVTGATEICPYMNGLEPFVRTLEEVEAYTVAHKHNEVMPDPEDEDPRFKAWIGRIKEVGNAPPLASLLSAHQMGTCRMSSTEADGAVDPQGRVWGTRGLYVADASVFPSASGVNPMATTLAISHCIAKGIADEIKNSK
;
A
#
# COMPACT_ATOMS: atom_id res chain seq x y z
N MET A 1 22.56 -34.64 -12.49
CA MET A 1 21.20 -34.10 -12.29
C MET A 1 21.10 -32.82 -13.08
N ALA A 2 20.21 -32.76 -14.08
CA ALA A 2 20.02 -31.52 -14.84
C ALA A 2 19.49 -30.45 -13.88
N SER A 3 20.22 -29.36 -13.71
CA SER A 3 19.78 -28.19 -12.95
C SER A 3 18.53 -27.64 -13.63
N THR A 4 17.35 -27.84 -13.03
CA THR A 4 16.10 -27.23 -13.50
C THR A 4 16.27 -25.72 -13.46
N VAL A 5 16.34 -25.07 -14.63
CA VAL A 5 16.40 -23.61 -14.71
C VAL A 5 15.03 -23.08 -14.30
N LEU A 6 14.95 -22.41 -13.15
CA LEU A 6 13.72 -21.73 -12.72
C LEU A 6 13.48 -20.51 -13.61
N LEU A 7 12.28 -20.40 -14.18
CA LEU A 7 11.82 -19.23 -14.95
C LEU A 7 11.16 -18.15 -14.07
N GLY A 8 10.94 -18.47 -12.79
CA GLY A 8 10.39 -17.61 -11.75
C GLY A 8 10.47 -18.32 -10.39
N PRO A 9 10.15 -17.64 -9.28
CA PRO A 9 10.02 -18.30 -7.99
C PRO A 9 8.97 -19.40 -8.03
N LEU A 10 9.16 -20.45 -7.23
CA LEU A 10 8.17 -21.49 -7.04
C LEU A 10 6.90 -20.88 -6.41
N PRO A 11 5.70 -21.36 -6.79
CA PRO A 11 4.46 -20.84 -6.25
C PRO A 11 4.42 -20.90 -4.73
N SER A 12 3.94 -19.83 -4.09
CA SER A 12 3.70 -19.76 -2.65
C SER A 12 2.22 -20.05 -2.38
N PRO A 13 1.84 -21.26 -1.92
CA PRO A 13 0.44 -21.61 -1.84
C PRO A 13 -0.28 -20.74 -0.80
N LEU A 14 -1.58 -20.50 -1.04
CA LEU A 14 -2.41 -19.70 -0.15
C LEU A 14 -2.84 -20.52 1.08
N PRO A 15 -3.07 -19.89 2.25
CA PRO A 15 -3.72 -20.56 3.38
C PRO A 15 -5.12 -21.05 2.99
N PRO A 16 -5.83 -21.84 3.81
CA PRO A 16 -7.22 -22.23 3.52
C PRO A 16 -8.14 -21.02 3.31
N VAL A 17 -9.22 -21.19 2.53
CA VAL A 17 -10.24 -20.15 2.33
C VAL A 17 -10.89 -19.80 3.66
N ALA A 18 -11.20 -18.52 3.87
CA ALA A 18 -11.86 -18.07 5.10
C ALA A 18 -13.26 -18.69 5.22
N ASP A 19 -13.68 -19.04 6.43
CA ASP A 19 -15.03 -19.54 6.69
C ASP A 19 -16.08 -18.50 6.26
N PRO A 20 -16.94 -18.81 5.26
CA PRO A 20 -17.94 -17.87 4.78
C PRO A 20 -19.15 -17.75 5.71
N SER A 21 -19.22 -18.51 6.81
CA SER A 21 -20.39 -18.61 7.71
C SER A 21 -20.82 -17.30 8.38
N TYR A 22 -19.96 -16.27 8.43
CA TYR A 22 -20.30 -14.98 9.04
C TYR A 22 -21.49 -14.32 8.34
N PHE A 23 -21.56 -14.40 7.02
CA PHE A 23 -22.71 -13.91 6.26
C PHE A 23 -23.60 -15.09 5.88
N ASN A 24 -24.92 -14.91 6.00
CA ASN A 24 -25.86 -15.94 5.59
C ASN A 24 -25.98 -16.03 4.06
N THR A 25 -26.60 -17.09 3.57
CA THR A 25 -26.77 -17.36 2.12
C THR A 25 -27.38 -16.18 1.36
N THR A 26 -28.40 -15.53 1.93
CA THR A 26 -29.07 -14.38 1.28
C THR A 26 -28.17 -13.15 1.21
N GLN A 27 -27.40 -12.87 2.27
CA GLN A 27 -26.42 -11.77 2.29
C GLN A 27 -25.33 -12.00 1.24
N TRP A 28 -24.82 -13.23 1.13
CA TRP A 28 -23.88 -13.60 0.07
C TRP A 28 -24.47 -13.42 -1.33
N ALA A 29 -25.72 -13.87 -1.55
CA ALA A 29 -26.39 -13.70 -2.83
C ALA A 29 -26.50 -12.23 -3.23
N VAL A 30 -26.84 -11.33 -2.30
CA VAL A 30 -26.87 -9.88 -2.54
C VAL A 30 -25.47 -9.34 -2.86
N PHE A 31 -24.45 -9.70 -2.08
CA PHE A 31 -23.09 -9.22 -2.30
C PHE A 31 -22.57 -9.61 -3.66
N MET A 32 -22.68 -10.91 -3.98
CA MET A 32 -22.22 -11.46 -5.25
C MET A 32 -22.99 -10.81 -6.41
N ALA A 33 -24.31 -10.64 -6.29
CA ALA A 33 -25.09 -9.96 -7.32
C ALA A 33 -24.64 -8.50 -7.56
N LEU A 34 -24.21 -7.79 -6.53
CA LEU A 34 -23.65 -6.45 -6.65
C LEU A 34 -22.29 -6.46 -7.34
N VAL A 35 -21.40 -7.38 -6.95
CA VAL A 35 -20.06 -7.52 -7.53
C VAL A 35 -20.12 -7.92 -9.01
N GLU A 36 -20.98 -8.88 -9.36
CA GLU A 36 -21.22 -9.28 -10.76
C GLU A 36 -21.71 -8.12 -11.61
N ALA A 37 -22.57 -7.25 -11.07
CA ALA A 37 -23.06 -6.08 -11.81
C ALA A 37 -21.96 -5.04 -12.13
N VAL A 38 -20.83 -5.07 -11.42
CA VAL A 38 -19.67 -4.20 -11.73
C VAL A 38 -18.87 -4.74 -12.91
N VAL A 39 -18.65 -6.05 -12.96
CA VAL A 39 -17.83 -6.73 -13.99
C VAL A 39 -18.53 -7.99 -14.55
N PRO A 40 -19.70 -7.84 -15.20
CA PRO A 40 -20.45 -8.96 -15.74
C PRO A 40 -19.94 -9.45 -17.10
N PRO A 41 -20.44 -10.62 -17.56
CA PRO A 41 -20.50 -10.94 -18.97
C PRO A 41 -21.25 -9.86 -19.76
N VAL A 42 -20.59 -9.28 -20.76
CA VAL A 42 -21.17 -8.30 -21.69
C VAL A 42 -21.28 -8.97 -23.06
N VAL A 43 -22.51 -9.07 -23.59
CA VAL A 43 -22.80 -9.82 -24.81
C VAL A 43 -23.68 -8.99 -25.76
N PRO A 44 -23.48 -9.09 -27.08
CA PRO A 44 -24.41 -8.51 -28.04
C PRO A 44 -25.77 -9.21 -27.98
N GLU A 45 -26.81 -8.54 -28.44
CA GLU A 45 -28.19 -9.04 -28.42
C GLU A 45 -28.34 -10.43 -29.05
N THR A 46 -27.58 -10.71 -30.11
CA THR A 46 -27.57 -12.00 -30.81
C THR A 46 -27.03 -13.17 -29.98
N ARG A 47 -26.29 -12.90 -28.90
CA ARG A 47 -25.67 -13.90 -28.01
C ARG A 47 -26.25 -13.90 -26.60
N LEU A 48 -27.29 -13.12 -26.33
CA LEU A 48 -27.93 -13.06 -25.02
C LEU A 48 -28.72 -14.33 -24.73
N THR A 49 -28.28 -15.12 -23.75
CA THR A 49 -28.96 -16.35 -23.31
C THR A 49 -29.54 -16.23 -21.91
N ASN A 50 -29.00 -15.36 -21.06
CA ASN A 50 -29.42 -15.24 -19.66
C ASN A 50 -29.48 -13.78 -19.18
N LYS A 51 -30.67 -13.19 -19.16
CA LYS A 51 -30.90 -11.80 -18.69
C LYS A 51 -30.61 -11.58 -17.21
N ALA A 52 -30.57 -12.65 -16.42
CA ALA A 52 -30.22 -12.55 -15.01
C ALA A 52 -28.73 -12.31 -14.85
N HIS A 53 -27.86 -12.91 -15.67
CA HIS A 53 -26.40 -12.92 -15.48
C HIS A 53 -25.58 -12.30 -16.61
N GLN A 54 -26.21 -11.88 -17.72
CA GLN A 54 -25.54 -11.27 -18.85
C GLN A 54 -26.06 -9.87 -19.14
N LEU A 55 -25.13 -8.95 -19.43
CA LEU A 55 -25.43 -7.59 -19.80
C LEU A 55 -25.57 -7.51 -21.31
N ARG A 56 -26.78 -7.18 -21.77
CA ARG A 56 -27.07 -6.99 -23.20
C ARG A 56 -26.54 -5.63 -23.66
N ILE A 57 -25.74 -5.64 -24.74
CA ILE A 57 -25.42 -4.45 -25.55
C ILE A 57 -25.98 -4.59 -26.96
N SER A 58 -26.18 -3.46 -27.65
CA SER A 58 -26.55 -3.46 -29.07
C SER A 58 -25.39 -3.91 -29.95
N ASN A 59 -25.68 -4.35 -31.18
CA ASN A 59 -24.64 -4.68 -32.16
C ASN A 59 -23.77 -3.46 -32.48
N ASP A 60 -24.34 -2.26 -32.56
CA ASP A 60 -23.58 -1.02 -32.80
C ASP A 60 -22.60 -0.71 -31.67
N GLN A 61 -23.03 -0.90 -30.41
CA GLN A 61 -22.13 -0.77 -29.25
C GLN A 61 -21.01 -1.80 -29.27
N HIS A 62 -21.29 -3.02 -29.76
CA HIS A 62 -20.29 -4.08 -29.89
C HIS A 62 -19.27 -3.77 -30.99
N GLU A 63 -19.72 -3.27 -32.15
CA GLU A 63 -18.80 -2.82 -33.21
C GLU A 63 -18.00 -1.57 -32.81
N ASP A 64 -18.59 -0.63 -32.07
CA ASP A 64 -17.87 0.53 -31.51
C ASP A 64 -16.81 0.10 -30.49
N ALA A 65 -17.13 -0.87 -29.62
CA ALA A 65 -16.18 -1.47 -28.71
C ALA A 65 -15.00 -2.12 -29.46
N PHE A 66 -15.29 -2.85 -30.54
CA PHE A 66 -14.25 -3.45 -31.39
C PHE A 66 -13.40 -2.39 -32.09
N LYS A 67 -14.01 -1.32 -32.61
CA LYS A 67 -13.29 -0.20 -33.22
C LYS A 67 -12.34 0.48 -32.23
N LYS A 68 -12.79 0.72 -31.00
CA LYS A 68 -11.95 1.28 -29.92
C LYS A 68 -10.80 0.35 -29.55
N ALA A 69 -11.07 -0.94 -29.40
CA ALA A 69 -10.04 -1.93 -29.08
C ALA A 69 -9.01 -2.09 -30.22
N SER A 70 -9.45 -1.96 -31.47
CA SER A 70 -8.57 -2.05 -32.65
C SER A 70 -7.60 -0.86 -32.78
N ALA A 71 -7.87 0.25 -32.08
CA ALA A 71 -7.01 1.43 -32.06
C ALA A 71 -5.94 1.40 -30.93
N LEU A 72 -5.94 0.36 -30.09
CA LEU A 72 -4.92 0.18 -29.05
C LEU A 72 -3.57 -0.17 -29.69
N ALA A 73 -2.48 0.15 -28.98
CA ALA A 73 -1.13 -0.15 -29.46
C ALA A 73 -0.89 -1.65 -29.68
N VAL A 74 -1.54 -2.50 -28.88
CA VAL A 74 -1.60 -3.95 -29.04
C VAL A 74 -3.07 -4.36 -29.11
N PRO A 75 -3.68 -4.38 -30.31
CA PRO A 75 -5.10 -4.60 -30.45
C PRO A 75 -5.45 -6.09 -30.29
N PRO A 76 -6.50 -6.45 -29.53
CA PRO A 76 -7.01 -7.81 -29.51
C PRO A 76 -7.70 -8.15 -30.84
N THR A 77 -7.66 -9.42 -31.22
CA THR A 77 -8.54 -9.94 -32.27
C THR A 77 -10.00 -9.89 -31.83
N LYS A 78 -10.94 -9.92 -32.80
CA LYS A 78 -12.38 -9.92 -32.48
C LYS A 78 -12.80 -11.09 -31.57
N PRO A 79 -12.32 -12.33 -31.78
CA PRO A 79 -12.60 -13.44 -30.85
C PRO A 79 -12.03 -13.24 -29.44
N GLU A 80 -10.83 -12.67 -29.31
CA GLU A 80 -10.24 -12.37 -27.99
C GLU A 80 -11.04 -11.30 -27.25
N LEU A 81 -11.45 -10.23 -27.95
CA LEU A 81 -12.31 -9.20 -27.38
C LEU A 81 -13.66 -9.78 -26.94
N ASP A 82 -14.26 -10.64 -27.76
CA ASP A 82 -15.52 -11.31 -27.43
C ASP A 82 -15.38 -12.19 -26.17
N ALA A 83 -14.32 -12.99 -26.09
CA ALA A 83 -14.04 -13.81 -24.90
C ALA A 83 -13.84 -12.93 -23.65
N TYR A 84 -13.09 -11.84 -23.77
CA TYR A 84 -12.86 -10.87 -22.71
C TYR A 84 -14.15 -10.18 -22.23
N LEU A 85 -14.98 -9.70 -23.16
CA LEU A 85 -16.25 -9.05 -22.82
C LEU A 85 -17.24 -10.04 -22.20
N SER A 86 -17.30 -11.27 -22.70
CA SER A 86 -18.21 -12.32 -22.24
C SER A 86 -17.79 -13.03 -20.94
N GLU A 87 -16.59 -12.76 -20.42
CA GLU A 87 -16.08 -13.39 -19.20
C GLU A 87 -17.01 -13.20 -17.99
N SER A 88 -17.31 -14.31 -17.29
CA SER A 88 -18.10 -14.37 -16.07
C SER A 88 -17.23 -14.54 -14.82
N VAL A 89 -17.26 -13.56 -13.92
CA VAL A 89 -16.59 -13.67 -12.61
C VAL A 89 -17.24 -14.73 -11.71
N MET A 90 -18.51 -15.07 -11.96
CA MET A 90 -19.24 -16.08 -11.18
C MET A 90 -18.88 -17.51 -11.55
N GLU A 91 -18.28 -17.71 -12.72
CA GLU A 91 -17.80 -19.02 -13.18
C GLU A 91 -16.33 -19.24 -12.83
N ASN A 92 -15.67 -18.26 -12.18
CA ASN A 92 -14.28 -18.32 -11.76
C ASN A 92 -14.17 -18.70 -10.27
N PRO A 93 -13.78 -19.93 -9.92
CA PRO A 93 -13.66 -20.36 -8.52
C PRO A 93 -12.66 -19.54 -7.73
N GLU A 94 -11.57 -19.09 -8.35
CA GLU A 94 -10.54 -18.28 -7.71
C GLU A 94 -11.11 -16.91 -7.29
N PHE A 95 -11.94 -16.29 -8.14
CA PHE A 95 -12.63 -15.05 -7.81
C PHE A 95 -13.51 -15.21 -6.56
N ILE A 96 -14.27 -16.30 -6.47
CA ILE A 96 -15.16 -16.60 -5.34
C ILE A 96 -14.33 -16.82 -4.06
N ASP A 97 -13.27 -17.63 -4.13
CA ASP A 97 -12.40 -17.91 -3.00
C ASP A 97 -11.70 -16.64 -2.48
N LEU A 98 -11.19 -15.80 -3.38
CA LEU A 98 -10.59 -14.53 -3.01
C LEU A 98 -11.62 -13.54 -2.43
N THR A 99 -12.87 -13.61 -2.88
CA THR A 99 -13.97 -12.84 -2.28
C THR A 99 -14.16 -13.24 -0.82
N TYR A 100 -14.24 -14.54 -0.52
CA TYR A 100 -14.38 -15.02 0.86
C TYR A 100 -13.20 -14.64 1.74
N ARG A 101 -11.97 -14.72 1.22
CA ARG A 101 -10.77 -14.28 1.95
C ARG A 101 -10.80 -12.79 2.27
N MET A 102 -11.10 -11.95 1.28
CA MET A 102 -11.12 -10.50 1.43
C MET A 102 -12.21 -10.08 2.44
N MET A 103 -13.41 -10.63 2.30
CA MET A 103 -14.52 -10.37 3.23
C MET A 103 -14.24 -10.91 4.63
N GLY A 104 -13.59 -12.08 4.73
CA GLY A 104 -13.14 -12.69 5.98
C GLY A 104 -12.08 -11.87 6.71
N ALA A 105 -11.25 -11.11 6.00
CA ALA A 105 -10.22 -10.25 6.59
C ALA A 105 -10.76 -8.91 7.14
N LEU A 106 -12.00 -8.52 6.79
CA LEU A 106 -12.56 -7.24 7.24
C LEU A 106 -12.75 -7.17 8.77
N PRO A 107 -12.57 -5.99 9.38
CA PRO A 107 -12.90 -5.76 10.79
C PRO A 107 -14.36 -6.10 11.10
N ILE A 108 -14.63 -6.64 12.30
CA ILE A 108 -15.97 -7.05 12.74
C ILE A 108 -17.01 -5.92 12.63
N PRO A 109 -16.73 -4.65 13.02
CA PRO A 109 -17.69 -3.56 12.85
C PRO A 109 -18.11 -3.35 11.40
N LEU A 110 -17.15 -3.39 10.47
CA LEU A 110 -17.41 -3.23 9.05
C LEU A 110 -18.19 -4.42 8.49
N LYS A 111 -17.85 -5.66 8.87
CA LYS A 111 -18.65 -6.85 8.51
C LYS A 111 -20.09 -6.72 8.99
N LYS A 112 -20.31 -6.24 10.21
CA LYS A 112 -21.66 -6.02 10.78
C LYS A 112 -22.44 -4.95 10.01
N GLN A 113 -21.77 -3.87 9.62
CA GLN A 113 -22.37 -2.82 8.79
C GLN A 113 -22.78 -3.35 7.40
N LEU A 114 -21.89 -4.09 6.74
CA LEU A 114 -22.16 -4.73 5.45
C LEU A 114 -23.30 -5.75 5.56
N ALA A 115 -23.30 -6.61 6.60
CA ALA A 115 -24.35 -7.61 6.84
C ALA A 115 -25.74 -6.96 6.96
N ARG A 116 -25.83 -5.81 7.65
CA ARG A 116 -27.07 -5.03 7.75
C ARG A 116 -27.49 -4.43 6.41
N ALA A 117 -26.56 -3.83 5.66
CA ALA A 117 -26.84 -3.24 4.36
C ALA A 117 -27.33 -4.32 3.36
N MET A 118 -26.66 -5.47 3.30
CA MET A 118 -27.06 -6.59 2.45
C MET A 118 -28.39 -7.20 2.87
N GLY A 119 -28.63 -7.34 4.18
CA GLY A 119 -29.92 -7.78 4.70
C GLY A 119 -31.07 -6.86 4.31
N LEU A 120 -30.85 -5.53 4.32
CA LEU A 120 -31.85 -4.57 3.87
C LEU A 120 -32.12 -4.70 2.36
N LEU A 121 -31.07 -4.79 1.54
CA LEU A 121 -31.17 -4.96 0.08
C LEU A 121 -31.80 -6.29 -0.36
N ALA A 122 -31.84 -7.28 0.53
CA ALA A 122 -32.54 -8.55 0.32
C ALA A 122 -34.06 -8.46 0.52
N THR A 123 -34.59 -7.37 1.08
CA THR A 123 -36.03 -7.18 1.31
C THR A 123 -36.66 -6.30 0.23
N LYS A 124 -37.96 -6.46 -0.03
CA LYS A 124 -38.69 -5.60 -0.98
C LYS A 124 -38.65 -4.11 -0.57
N ILE A 125 -38.81 -3.84 0.74
CA ILE A 125 -38.81 -2.47 1.27
C ILE A 125 -37.42 -1.85 1.16
N GLY A 126 -36.38 -2.56 1.59
CA GLY A 126 -35.01 -2.05 1.51
C GLY A 126 -34.51 -1.90 0.07
N ALA A 127 -34.87 -2.83 -0.81
CA ALA A 127 -34.63 -2.68 -2.24
C ALA A 127 -35.36 -1.45 -2.81
N TYR A 128 -36.59 -1.15 -2.38
CA TYR A 128 -37.29 0.04 -2.84
C TYR A 128 -36.59 1.32 -2.37
N ILE A 129 -36.19 1.39 -1.10
CA ILE A 129 -35.48 2.55 -0.52
C ILE A 129 -34.16 2.82 -1.25
N LEU A 130 -33.39 1.77 -1.55
CA LEU A 130 -32.03 1.94 -2.07
C LEU A 130 -31.93 1.85 -3.60
N THR A 131 -32.87 1.18 -4.28
CA THR A 131 -32.82 0.96 -5.73
C THR A 131 -34.04 1.50 -6.49
N GLY A 132 -35.09 1.93 -5.79
CA GLY A 132 -36.34 2.39 -6.40
C GLY A 132 -37.23 1.26 -6.92
N THR A 133 -36.96 -0.01 -6.57
CA THR A 133 -37.74 -1.17 -7.03
C THR A 133 -38.13 -2.09 -5.87
N CYS A 134 -39.31 -2.72 -5.95
CA CYS A 134 -39.80 -3.65 -4.92
C CYS A 134 -39.31 -5.10 -5.12
N ILE A 135 -38.21 -5.30 -5.86
CA ILE A 135 -37.62 -6.62 -6.15
C ILE A 135 -36.26 -6.67 -5.43
N PRO A 136 -35.99 -7.67 -4.58
CA PRO A 136 -34.69 -7.85 -3.93
C PRO A 136 -33.54 -7.80 -4.94
N VAL A 137 -32.42 -7.16 -4.56
CA VAL A 137 -31.33 -6.87 -5.51
C VAL A 137 -30.80 -8.12 -6.23
N HIS A 138 -30.65 -9.23 -5.51
CA HIS A 138 -30.12 -10.48 -6.07
C HIS A 138 -31.09 -11.20 -7.01
N GLU A 139 -32.36 -10.80 -7.04
CA GLU A 139 -33.38 -11.34 -7.95
C GLU A 139 -33.59 -10.44 -9.19
N GLN A 140 -32.99 -9.25 -9.22
CA GLN A 140 -33.15 -8.32 -10.33
C GLN A 140 -32.33 -8.72 -11.56
N PRO A 141 -32.86 -8.51 -12.79
CA PRO A 141 -32.08 -8.65 -14.02
C PRO A 141 -30.82 -7.78 -14.00
N LEU A 142 -29.74 -8.26 -14.61
CA LEU A 142 -28.43 -7.62 -14.49
C LEU A 142 -28.41 -6.15 -14.96
N HIS A 143 -29.10 -5.81 -16.04
CA HIS A 143 -29.17 -4.43 -16.53
C HIS A 143 -29.82 -3.46 -15.52
N LYS A 144 -30.76 -3.94 -14.67
CA LYS A 144 -31.30 -3.16 -13.55
C LYS A 144 -30.25 -3.01 -12.46
N ARG A 145 -29.45 -4.06 -12.25
CA ARG A 145 -28.36 -4.05 -11.27
C ARG A 145 -27.27 -3.03 -11.59
N GLU A 146 -26.82 -3.03 -12.83
CA GLU A 146 -25.89 -2.01 -13.32
C GLU A 146 -26.50 -0.60 -13.21
N ALA A 147 -27.78 -0.43 -13.58
CA ALA A 147 -28.43 0.87 -13.55
C ALA A 147 -28.50 1.48 -12.14
N PHE A 148 -28.75 0.69 -11.09
CA PHE A 148 -28.72 1.23 -9.72
C PHE A 148 -27.29 1.55 -9.26
N LEU A 149 -26.26 0.80 -9.68
CA LEU A 149 -24.87 1.14 -9.33
C LEU A 149 -24.50 2.49 -9.95
N ARG A 150 -24.94 2.73 -11.18
CA ARG A 150 -24.78 4.03 -11.86
C ARG A 150 -25.51 5.15 -11.14
N SER A 151 -26.70 4.90 -10.58
CA SER A 151 -27.43 5.92 -9.80
C SER A 151 -26.77 6.18 -8.44
N TRP A 152 -26.22 5.15 -7.79
CA TRP A 152 -25.50 5.29 -6.52
C TRP A 152 -24.24 6.13 -6.66
N ARG A 153 -23.52 6.01 -7.79
CA ARG A 153 -22.30 6.77 -8.11
C ARG A 153 -22.46 8.28 -7.90
N VAL A 154 -23.59 8.83 -8.32
CA VAL A 154 -23.89 10.28 -8.30
C VAL A 154 -25.04 10.62 -7.34
N SER A 155 -25.33 9.73 -6.39
CA SER A 155 -26.44 9.93 -5.46
C SER A 155 -26.21 11.16 -4.57
N TRP A 156 -27.28 11.89 -4.31
CA TRP A 156 -27.29 12.97 -3.31
C TRP A 156 -27.02 12.45 -1.89
N PHE A 157 -27.38 11.20 -1.61
CA PHE A 157 -27.16 10.58 -0.31
C PHE A 157 -25.76 9.97 -0.19
N GLN A 158 -25.18 10.02 1.01
CA GLN A 158 -23.84 9.51 1.27
C GLN A 158 -23.79 7.97 1.29
N THR A 159 -24.77 7.31 1.90
CA THR A 159 -24.77 5.85 2.07
C THR A 159 -24.70 5.08 0.75
N PRO A 160 -25.52 5.38 -0.29
CA PRO A 160 -25.40 4.72 -1.58
C PRO A 160 -24.03 4.94 -2.25
N ARG A 161 -23.46 6.15 -2.14
CA ARG A 161 -22.12 6.46 -2.68
C ARG A 161 -21.02 5.65 -2.00
N LEU A 162 -21.10 5.46 -0.68
CA LEU A 162 -20.16 4.61 0.06
C LEU A 162 -20.28 3.14 -0.34
N LEU A 163 -21.51 2.62 -0.45
CA LEU A 163 -21.73 1.25 -0.94
C LEU A 163 -21.19 1.06 -2.36
N PHE A 164 -21.45 2.02 -3.26
CA PHE A 164 -20.88 2.03 -4.61
C PHE A 164 -19.36 2.01 -4.58
N LYS A 165 -18.71 2.89 -3.81
CA LYS A 165 -17.25 2.97 -3.66
C LYS A 165 -16.68 1.62 -3.22
N SER A 166 -17.25 1.01 -2.18
CA SER A 166 -16.76 -0.26 -1.63
C SER A 166 -16.95 -1.45 -2.58
N VAL A 167 -18.16 -1.62 -3.14
CA VAL A 167 -18.48 -2.75 -4.04
C VAL A 167 -17.62 -2.69 -5.30
N THR A 168 -17.53 -1.51 -5.92
CA THR A 168 -16.75 -1.35 -7.16
C THR A 168 -15.25 -1.54 -6.91
N LEU A 169 -14.71 -1.06 -5.78
CA LEU A 169 -13.31 -1.33 -5.40
C LEU A 169 -13.05 -2.83 -5.29
N ILE A 170 -13.88 -3.55 -4.53
CA ILE A 170 -13.71 -5.00 -4.32
C ILE A 170 -13.77 -5.76 -5.65
N ALA A 171 -14.79 -5.50 -6.47
CA ALA A 171 -14.98 -6.19 -7.75
C ALA A 171 -13.78 -5.97 -8.70
N ARG A 172 -13.31 -4.73 -8.85
CA ARG A 172 -12.16 -4.40 -9.73
C ARG A 172 -10.85 -5.01 -9.22
N VAL A 173 -10.59 -4.94 -7.93
CA VAL A 173 -9.37 -5.50 -7.32
C VAL A 173 -9.35 -7.02 -7.40
N LEU A 174 -10.50 -7.70 -7.25
CA LEU A 174 -10.57 -9.15 -7.45
C LEU A 174 -10.42 -9.53 -8.92
N TRP A 175 -11.19 -8.89 -9.82
CA TRP A 175 -11.19 -9.21 -11.25
C TRP A 175 -9.81 -9.03 -11.89
N THR A 176 -9.09 -7.95 -11.57
CA THR A 176 -7.72 -7.71 -12.09
C THR A 176 -6.69 -8.76 -11.67
N ARG A 177 -6.99 -9.55 -10.63
CA ARG A 177 -6.12 -10.62 -10.13
C ARG A 177 -6.48 -11.99 -10.68
N THR A 178 -7.75 -12.22 -11.03
CA THR A 178 -8.25 -13.56 -11.38
C THR A 178 -8.70 -13.70 -12.83
N SER A 179 -8.85 -12.60 -13.58
CA SER A 179 -9.31 -12.66 -14.98
C SER A 179 -8.21 -13.16 -15.91
N PRO A 180 -8.33 -14.38 -16.49
CA PRO A 180 -7.31 -14.88 -17.39
C PRO A 180 -7.30 -14.10 -18.72
N GLN A 181 -8.44 -13.60 -19.18
CA GLN A 181 -8.54 -12.80 -20.40
C GLN A 181 -7.85 -11.44 -20.22
N PHE A 182 -8.09 -10.76 -19.09
CA PHE A 182 -7.41 -9.50 -18.80
C PHE A 182 -5.90 -9.68 -18.65
N LEU A 183 -5.45 -10.67 -17.88
CA LEU A 183 -4.02 -10.92 -17.66
C LEU A 183 -3.31 -11.27 -18.97
N SER A 184 -3.95 -12.06 -19.84
CA SER A 184 -3.45 -12.37 -21.18
C SER A 184 -3.34 -11.12 -22.06
N LEU A 185 -4.43 -10.34 -22.18
CA LEU A 185 -4.49 -9.17 -23.07
C LEU A 185 -3.66 -7.97 -22.59
N SER A 186 -3.57 -7.78 -21.27
CA SER A 186 -2.69 -6.78 -20.68
C SER A 186 -1.21 -7.14 -20.91
N GLY A 187 -0.89 -8.43 -20.98
CA GLY A 187 0.48 -8.93 -21.05
C GLY A 187 1.33 -8.59 -19.82
N TYR A 188 0.68 -8.32 -18.67
CA TYR A 188 1.37 -8.15 -17.39
C TYR A 188 1.94 -9.50 -16.93
N PRO A 189 3.26 -9.62 -16.74
CA PRO A 189 3.85 -10.88 -16.34
C PRO A 189 3.75 -11.08 -14.82
N ALA A 190 3.54 -12.32 -14.37
CA ALA A 190 3.48 -12.65 -12.94
C ALA A 190 4.82 -12.41 -12.21
N VAL A 191 5.94 -12.43 -12.95
CA VAL A 191 7.30 -12.17 -12.50
C VAL A 191 8.03 -11.29 -13.52
N PRO A 192 9.07 -10.53 -13.15
CA PRO A 192 9.81 -9.74 -14.13
C PRO A 192 10.43 -10.63 -15.22
N GLU A 193 10.38 -10.22 -16.49
CA GLU A 193 10.89 -11.02 -17.63
C GLU A 193 12.38 -11.38 -17.49
N ASN A 194 13.17 -10.50 -16.87
CA ASN A 194 14.60 -10.65 -16.63
C ASN A 194 14.91 -11.22 -15.24
N TRP A 195 13.95 -11.89 -14.59
CA TRP A 195 14.14 -12.44 -13.25
C TRP A 195 15.31 -13.43 -13.21
N LYS A 196 16.07 -13.39 -12.11
CA LYS A 196 17.19 -14.28 -11.83
C LYS A 196 17.02 -14.85 -10.43
N ASN A 197 17.22 -16.16 -10.30
CA ASN A 197 17.28 -16.79 -8.99
C ASN A 197 18.59 -16.40 -8.30
N VAL A 198 18.50 -15.52 -7.31
CA VAL A 198 19.64 -15.12 -6.46
C VAL A 198 19.47 -15.78 -5.09
N PRO A 199 20.48 -16.47 -4.54
CA PRO A 199 20.37 -17.07 -3.22
C PRO A 199 20.06 -16.03 -2.13
N SER A 200 19.09 -16.35 -1.28
CA SER A 200 18.79 -15.57 -0.08
C SER A 200 19.83 -15.79 1.02
N PHE A 201 19.93 -14.83 1.95
CA PHE A 201 20.70 -15.04 3.18
C PHE A 201 20.09 -16.21 4.00
N PRO A 202 20.91 -17.18 4.46
CA PRO A 202 20.42 -18.37 5.16
C PRO A 202 20.16 -18.06 6.65
N PHE A 203 19.10 -17.31 6.94
CA PHE A 203 18.68 -17.06 8.33
C PHE A 203 18.45 -18.38 9.08
N LYS A 204 18.92 -18.42 10.34
CA LYS A 204 18.62 -19.49 11.29
C LYS A 204 17.59 -18.99 12.29
N PHE A 205 16.31 -19.28 12.02
CA PHE A 205 15.22 -18.90 12.90
C PHE A 205 15.09 -19.86 14.08
N ILE A 206 14.85 -19.31 15.27
CA ILE A 206 14.52 -20.11 16.46
C ILE A 206 13.25 -20.92 16.17
N GLN A 207 13.32 -22.23 16.45
CA GLN A 207 12.18 -23.14 16.38
C GLN A 207 11.85 -23.63 17.77
N ILE A 208 10.57 -23.67 18.13
CA ILE A 208 10.11 -24.13 19.44
C ILE A 208 9.41 -25.49 19.23
N PRO A 209 9.85 -26.57 19.90
CA PRO A 209 9.20 -27.87 19.76
C PRO A 209 7.77 -27.84 20.31
N HIS A 210 6.96 -28.85 19.99
CA HIS A 210 5.65 -29.03 20.62
C HIS A 210 5.80 -29.28 22.14
N SER A 211 4.90 -28.76 22.97
CA SER A 211 4.79 -29.13 24.39
C SER A 211 3.44 -29.77 24.69
N LYS A 212 3.40 -30.74 25.61
CA LYS A 212 2.16 -31.45 25.97
C LYS A 212 1.32 -30.74 27.04
N ASP A 213 1.90 -29.77 27.75
CA ASP A 213 1.32 -29.15 28.96
C ASP A 213 1.02 -27.66 28.79
N ASP A 214 1.07 -27.13 27.57
CA ASP A 214 0.89 -25.72 27.22
C ASP A 214 1.77 -24.72 28.01
N THR A 215 2.82 -25.19 28.68
CA THR A 215 3.74 -24.31 29.41
C THR A 215 4.42 -23.33 28.43
N PRO A 216 4.49 -22.03 28.78
CA PRO A 216 5.16 -21.06 27.93
C PRO A 216 6.63 -21.40 27.73
N ALA A 217 7.10 -21.39 26.48
CA ALA A 217 8.51 -21.47 26.20
C ALA A 217 9.20 -20.19 26.71
N VAL A 218 10.33 -20.32 27.40
CA VAL A 218 11.08 -19.17 27.93
C VAL A 218 12.35 -18.96 27.10
N ILE A 219 12.57 -17.73 26.65
CA ILE A 219 13.78 -17.31 25.96
C ILE A 219 14.36 -16.10 26.70
N GLU A 220 15.68 -16.03 26.82
CA GLU A 220 16.36 -14.89 27.45
C GLU A 220 17.30 -14.21 26.45
N THR A 221 17.39 -12.89 26.55
CA THR A 221 18.27 -12.03 25.74
C THR A 221 18.57 -10.75 26.52
N ASP A 222 19.60 -10.00 26.14
CA ASP A 222 19.83 -8.67 26.73
C ASP A 222 18.97 -7.61 26.04
N VAL A 223 18.93 -7.64 24.70
CA VAL A 223 18.17 -6.68 23.88
C VAL A 223 17.21 -7.43 22.95
N LEU A 224 15.92 -7.21 23.17
CA LEU A 224 14.86 -7.71 22.31
C LEU A 224 14.38 -6.61 21.36
N ILE A 225 14.39 -6.87 20.06
CA ILE A 225 13.84 -6.00 19.03
C ILE A 225 12.57 -6.66 18.49
N VAL A 226 11.43 -6.00 18.67
CA VAL A 226 10.11 -6.47 18.24
C VAL A 226 9.71 -5.80 16.94
N GLY A 227 9.69 -6.56 15.85
CA GLY A 227 9.47 -6.08 14.50
C GLY A 227 10.78 -5.96 13.72
N SER A 228 10.84 -6.63 12.57
CA SER A 228 12.01 -6.72 11.70
C SER A 228 12.02 -5.67 10.57
N GLY A 229 11.12 -4.68 10.64
CA GLY A 229 11.00 -3.60 9.66
C GLY A 229 12.24 -2.70 9.56
N CYS A 230 12.14 -1.57 8.83
CA CYS A 230 13.26 -0.64 8.64
C CYS A 230 13.91 -0.22 9.96
N GLY A 231 13.10 0.20 10.93
CA GLY A 231 13.62 0.62 12.23
C GLY A 231 14.30 -0.52 13.00
N GLY A 232 13.67 -1.69 13.04
CA GLY A 232 14.23 -2.88 13.71
C GLY A 232 15.51 -3.38 13.05
N GLY A 233 15.57 -3.36 11.72
CA GLY A 233 16.78 -3.66 10.95
C GLY A 233 17.93 -2.69 11.24
N ALA A 234 17.65 -1.38 11.32
CA ALA A 234 18.65 -0.37 11.68
C ALA A 234 19.18 -0.56 13.10
N VAL A 235 18.29 -0.77 14.08
CA VAL A 235 18.69 -1.03 15.47
C VAL A 235 19.51 -2.33 15.58
N ALA A 236 19.03 -3.42 14.96
CA ALA A 236 19.72 -4.70 14.99
C ALA A 236 21.12 -4.60 14.37
N ARG A 237 21.23 -3.96 13.20
CA ARG A 237 22.52 -3.77 12.51
C ARG A 237 23.47 -2.94 13.36
N HIS A 238 23.03 -1.81 13.90
CA HIS A 238 23.91 -0.95 14.67
C HIS A 238 24.43 -1.63 15.95
N LEU A 239 23.52 -2.21 16.75
CA LEU A 239 23.91 -2.88 17.99
C LEU A 239 24.79 -4.10 17.72
N ALA A 240 24.42 -4.94 16.76
CA ALA A 240 25.15 -6.17 16.48
C ALA A 240 26.47 -5.92 15.74
N ASN A 241 26.45 -5.14 14.66
CA ASN A 241 27.57 -4.96 13.75
C ASN A 241 28.47 -3.79 14.15
N ASP A 242 27.92 -2.61 14.41
CA ASP A 242 28.74 -1.42 14.67
C ASP A 242 29.26 -1.43 16.12
N CYS A 243 28.46 -1.95 17.06
CA CYS A 243 28.81 -2.02 18.49
C CYS A 243 29.31 -3.40 18.96
N GLN A 244 29.35 -4.41 18.08
CA GLN A 244 29.83 -5.77 18.40
C GLN A 244 29.05 -6.44 19.55
N LEU A 245 27.73 -6.24 19.63
CA LEU A 245 26.84 -6.83 20.63
C LEU A 245 25.94 -7.93 20.03
N GLY A 246 26.38 -8.62 18.98
CA GLY A 246 25.52 -9.54 18.21
C GLY A 246 24.92 -10.67 19.05
N ASP A 247 25.69 -11.27 19.94
CA ASP A 247 25.26 -12.34 20.86
C ASP A 247 24.18 -11.89 21.87
N LYS A 248 24.00 -10.58 22.03
CA LYS A 248 23.04 -9.95 22.95
C LYS A 248 21.69 -9.62 22.32
N VAL A 249 21.58 -9.72 21.00
CA VAL A 249 20.42 -9.22 20.26
C VAL A 249 19.53 -10.38 19.78
N LEU A 250 18.23 -10.25 20.03
CA LEU A 250 17.19 -11.09 19.45
C LEU A 250 16.20 -10.23 18.67
N VAL A 251 16.03 -10.50 17.38
CA VAL A 251 15.00 -9.90 16.53
C VAL A 251 13.84 -10.88 16.37
N VAL A 252 12.63 -10.40 16.67
CA VAL A 252 11.39 -11.17 16.50
C VAL A 252 10.44 -10.48 15.54
N ASP A 253 9.68 -11.23 14.76
CA ASP A 253 8.61 -10.68 13.90
C ASP A 253 7.42 -11.64 13.83
N LYS A 254 6.20 -11.10 13.68
CA LYS A 254 4.99 -11.89 13.42
C LYS A 254 4.96 -12.45 12.01
N GLY A 255 5.57 -11.74 11.07
CA GLY A 255 5.70 -12.12 9.68
C GLY A 255 6.78 -13.19 9.46
N TYR A 256 6.80 -13.71 8.24
CA TYR A 256 7.68 -14.78 7.81
C TYR A 256 8.64 -14.31 6.72
N PHE A 257 9.81 -14.92 6.68
CA PHE A 257 10.83 -14.71 5.65
C PHE A 257 10.54 -15.54 4.41
N PHE A 258 10.53 -14.91 3.25
CA PHE A 258 10.39 -15.61 1.98
C PHE A 258 11.75 -15.64 1.28
N LYS A 259 12.18 -16.85 0.92
CA LYS A 259 13.37 -17.04 0.10
C LYS A 259 13.08 -16.59 -1.33
N ASN A 260 14.11 -16.12 -2.01
CA ASN A 260 14.04 -15.59 -3.37
C ASN A 260 13.50 -16.61 -4.39
N ASP A 261 13.81 -17.89 -4.21
CA ASP A 261 13.35 -19.00 -5.04
C ASP A 261 11.89 -19.41 -4.78
N ARG A 262 11.26 -18.89 -3.72
CA ARG A 262 9.84 -19.11 -3.36
C ARG A 262 9.13 -17.83 -2.94
N PHE A 263 9.61 -16.69 -3.44
CA PHE A 263 9.07 -15.40 -3.04
C PHE A 263 7.71 -15.18 -3.70
N PRO A 264 6.67 -14.75 -2.96
CA PRO A 264 5.29 -14.62 -3.46
C PRO A 264 5.15 -13.37 -4.34
N MET A 265 5.71 -13.42 -5.55
CA MET A 265 5.74 -12.31 -6.50
C MET A 265 4.42 -12.12 -7.27
N ASP A 266 3.56 -13.13 -7.32
CA ASP A 266 2.25 -12.99 -7.95
C ASP A 266 1.31 -12.10 -7.11
N GLN A 267 0.34 -11.46 -7.77
CA GLN A 267 -0.53 -10.46 -7.12
C GLN A 267 -1.37 -11.04 -5.98
N VAL A 268 -1.73 -12.33 -6.06
CA VAL A 268 -2.64 -12.97 -5.11
C VAL A 268 -1.87 -13.38 -3.85
N ALA A 269 -0.80 -14.15 -4.01
CA ALA A 269 0.04 -14.60 -2.91
C ALA A 269 0.80 -13.43 -2.28
N GLY A 270 1.28 -12.47 -3.06
CA GLY A 270 1.98 -11.29 -2.56
C GLY A 270 1.12 -10.47 -1.61
N LEU A 271 -0.12 -10.19 -1.97
CA LEU A 271 -1.09 -9.53 -1.09
C LEU A 271 -1.39 -10.36 0.17
N GLN A 272 -1.59 -11.66 0.01
CA GLN A 272 -1.95 -12.56 1.11
C GLN A 272 -0.82 -12.72 2.15
N HIS A 273 0.43 -12.72 1.71
CA HIS A 273 1.58 -13.06 2.56
C HIS A 273 2.43 -11.88 2.99
N LEU A 274 2.44 -10.78 2.22
CA LEU A 274 3.35 -9.66 2.44
C LEU A 274 2.68 -8.45 3.09
N TYR A 275 1.34 -8.36 3.10
CA TYR A 275 0.59 -7.19 3.53
C TYR A 275 -0.30 -7.47 4.74
N GLU A 276 -0.47 -6.46 5.60
CA GLU A 276 -1.49 -6.46 6.65
C GLU A 276 -2.89 -6.57 6.02
N ASN A 277 -3.83 -7.25 6.68
CA ASN A 277 -5.19 -7.47 6.18
C ASN A 277 -5.28 -8.06 4.76
N ASN A 278 -4.24 -8.79 4.32
CA ASN A 278 -4.14 -9.34 2.97
C ASN A 278 -4.22 -8.25 1.88
N GLY A 279 -3.79 -7.01 2.20
CA GLY A 279 -3.78 -5.86 1.29
C GLY A 279 -4.03 -4.54 2.01
N PHE A 280 -5.22 -3.97 1.82
CA PHE A 280 -5.55 -2.63 2.30
C PHE A 280 -6.03 -2.63 3.76
N VAL A 281 -5.52 -1.66 4.53
CA VAL A 281 -6.06 -1.26 5.84
C VAL A 281 -6.93 -0.03 5.61
N MET A 282 -8.23 -0.13 5.85
CA MET A 282 -9.18 0.97 5.63
C MET A 282 -9.34 1.81 6.91
N SER A 283 -9.40 3.15 6.76
CA SER A 283 -9.80 4.03 7.86
C SER A 283 -11.26 3.76 8.24
N ASP A 284 -11.61 3.84 9.52
CA ASP A 284 -12.95 3.50 9.99
C ASP A 284 -14.07 4.37 9.36
N ASP A 285 -13.75 5.58 8.92
CA ASP A 285 -14.65 6.48 8.20
C ASP A 285 -14.65 6.30 6.67
N SER A 286 -13.85 5.35 6.16
CA SER A 286 -13.64 5.05 4.74
C SER A 286 -13.04 6.19 3.90
N SER A 287 -12.42 7.20 4.54
CA SER A 287 -11.82 8.35 3.86
C SER A 287 -10.53 8.00 3.13
N VAL A 288 -9.76 7.05 3.64
CA VAL A 288 -8.46 6.66 3.10
C VAL A 288 -8.17 5.18 3.32
N SER A 289 -7.46 4.56 2.37
CA SER A 289 -6.92 3.21 2.46
C SER A 289 -5.40 3.26 2.57
N ALA A 290 -4.85 2.50 3.50
CA ALA A 290 -3.41 2.39 3.75
C ALA A 290 -2.89 1.00 3.35
N LEU A 291 -1.61 0.93 2.98
CA LEU A 291 -0.86 -0.30 2.78
C LEU A 291 0.22 -0.42 3.86
N ALA A 292 0.32 -1.59 4.49
CA ALA A 292 1.33 -1.87 5.50
C ALA A 292 1.90 -3.29 5.28
N GLY A 293 3.22 -3.44 5.38
CA GLY A 293 3.88 -4.73 5.22
C GLY A 293 3.75 -5.60 6.48
N SER A 294 3.44 -6.89 6.30
CA SER A 294 3.31 -7.91 7.35
C SER A 294 4.12 -9.18 7.01
N CYS A 295 5.40 -9.00 6.71
CA CYS A 295 6.38 -10.06 6.44
C CYS A 295 7.72 -9.72 7.10
N TRP A 296 8.67 -10.68 7.10
CA TRP A 296 10.04 -10.38 7.54
C TRP A 296 10.63 -9.23 6.70
N GLY A 297 11.14 -8.21 7.37
CA GLY A 297 11.57 -6.93 6.80
C GLY A 297 10.49 -5.84 6.71
N GLY A 298 9.23 -6.17 7.04
CA GLY A 298 8.10 -5.26 7.12
C GLY A 298 7.86 -4.46 5.83
N GLY A 299 7.47 -3.18 5.97
CA GLY A 299 7.27 -2.27 4.84
C GLY A 299 8.52 -2.10 3.96
N GLY A 300 9.71 -2.30 4.51
CA GLY A 300 10.96 -2.27 3.73
C GLY A 300 11.11 -3.42 2.74
N THR A 301 10.30 -4.49 2.87
CA THR A 301 10.24 -5.59 1.91
C THR A 301 9.38 -5.23 0.69
N ILE A 302 8.31 -4.46 0.85
CA ILE A 302 7.31 -4.15 -0.21
C ILE A 302 7.35 -2.71 -0.76
N ASN A 303 8.20 -1.84 -0.20
CA ASN A 303 8.30 -0.46 -0.67
C ASN A 303 8.96 -0.34 -2.05
N TRP A 304 8.90 0.86 -2.62
CA TRP A 304 9.36 1.17 -3.97
C TRP A 304 10.83 1.61 -4.07
N SER A 305 11.67 1.14 -3.13
CA SER A 305 13.14 1.37 -3.09
C SER A 305 13.64 2.80 -2.87
N VAL A 306 12.79 3.82 -3.06
CA VAL A 306 13.20 5.22 -2.94
C VAL A 306 13.68 5.58 -1.52
N MET A 307 14.72 6.43 -1.46
CA MET A 307 15.28 6.98 -0.23
C MET A 307 15.43 8.50 -0.29
N LEU A 308 14.39 9.24 0.04
CA LEU A 308 14.48 10.71 0.11
C LEU A 308 14.85 11.18 1.52
N GLN A 309 15.75 12.17 1.63
CA GLN A 309 16.07 12.79 2.91
C GLN A 309 14.98 13.78 3.34
N LEU A 310 14.88 14.02 4.65
CA LEU A 310 14.03 15.07 5.20
C LEU A 310 14.45 16.43 4.66
N GLN A 311 13.47 17.23 4.27
CA GLN A 311 13.71 18.60 3.83
C GLN A 311 14.09 19.50 5.01
N ASP A 312 14.94 20.50 4.74
CA ASP A 312 15.45 21.42 5.77
C ASP A 312 14.35 22.13 6.56
N TYR A 313 13.25 22.50 5.90
CA TYR A 313 12.13 23.15 6.58
C TYR A 313 11.43 22.21 7.59
N VAL A 314 11.34 20.90 7.29
CA VAL A 314 10.80 19.89 8.22
C VAL A 314 11.77 19.66 9.38
N ARG A 315 13.08 19.59 9.08
CA ARG A 315 14.12 19.47 10.12
C ARG A 315 14.08 20.64 11.09
N LYS A 316 13.95 21.87 10.58
CA LYS A 316 13.81 23.10 11.38
C LYS A 316 12.51 23.10 12.18
N GLU A 317 11.40 22.69 11.57
CA GLU A 317 10.11 22.54 12.27
C GLU A 317 10.26 21.61 13.47
N TRP A 318 10.78 20.40 13.29
CA TRP A 318 10.92 19.43 14.37
C TRP A 318 11.92 19.88 15.43
N ALA A 319 13.04 20.50 15.03
CA ALA A 319 14.01 21.04 15.97
C ALA A 319 13.43 22.15 16.85
N SER A 320 12.58 23.01 16.28
CA SER A 320 11.91 24.10 17.01
C SER A 320 10.93 23.61 18.09
N GLN A 321 10.51 22.34 18.03
CA GLN A 321 9.66 21.69 19.04
C GLN A 321 10.47 21.11 20.22
N GLY A 322 11.71 21.57 20.42
CA GLY A 322 12.58 21.10 21.50
C GLY A 322 13.32 19.80 21.20
N LEU A 323 13.47 19.44 19.91
CA LEU A 323 14.10 18.21 19.46
C LEU A 323 15.39 18.52 18.66
N PRO A 324 16.48 18.97 19.32
CA PRO A 324 17.67 19.49 18.64
C PRO A 324 18.39 18.48 17.74
N LEU A 325 18.16 17.17 17.93
CA LEU A 325 18.64 16.10 17.04
C LEU A 325 18.32 16.40 15.57
N PHE A 326 17.15 16.97 15.26
CA PHE A 326 16.74 17.18 13.87
C PHE A 326 17.53 18.28 13.14
N ALA A 327 18.17 19.17 13.88
CA ALA A 327 19.09 20.18 13.36
C ALA A 327 20.57 19.82 13.59
N SER A 328 20.88 18.64 14.14
CA SER A 328 22.23 18.27 14.52
C SER A 328 23.02 17.64 13.36
N GLN A 329 24.35 17.70 13.47
CA GLN A 329 25.27 16.95 12.61
C GLN A 329 25.10 15.44 12.80
N GLU A 330 24.76 14.99 14.00
CA GLU A 330 24.55 13.56 14.29
C GLU A 330 23.46 12.93 13.42
N LEU A 331 22.35 13.64 13.17
CA LEU A 331 21.33 13.13 12.25
C LEU A 331 21.82 13.13 10.79
N GLN A 332 22.63 14.11 10.39
CA GLN A 332 23.21 14.13 9.05
C GLN A 332 24.18 12.96 8.84
N ASP A 333 25.05 12.70 9.81
CA ASP A 333 25.97 11.57 9.79
C ASP A 333 25.21 10.24 9.71
N ALA A 334 24.06 10.13 10.39
CA ALA A 334 23.18 8.98 10.28
C ALA A 334 22.60 8.83 8.86
N PHE A 335 22.14 9.92 8.23
CA PHE A 335 21.69 9.87 6.83
C PHE A 335 22.83 9.44 5.88
N ASP A 336 24.01 10.01 6.02
CA ASP A 336 25.15 9.69 5.15
C ASP A 336 25.54 8.21 5.30
N HIS A 337 25.56 7.72 6.55
CA HIS A 337 25.80 6.31 6.85
C HIS A 337 24.76 5.37 6.24
N ILE A 338 23.46 5.65 6.41
CA ILE A 338 22.40 4.76 5.89
C ILE A 338 22.37 4.77 4.34
N PHE A 339 22.67 5.91 3.70
CA PHE A 339 22.81 5.98 2.24
C PHE A 339 23.99 5.15 1.74
N GLN A 340 25.12 5.22 2.43
CA GLN A 340 26.29 4.41 2.13
C GLN A 340 26.01 2.90 2.30
N VAL A 341 25.39 2.50 3.42
CA VAL A 341 25.06 1.10 3.71
C VAL A 341 24.10 0.51 2.66
N SER A 342 23.12 1.30 2.24
CA SER A 342 22.14 0.91 1.21
C SER A 342 22.68 0.96 -0.22
N GLY A 343 23.84 1.59 -0.45
CA GLY A 343 24.40 1.81 -1.77
C GLY A 343 23.43 2.57 -2.67
N ALA A 344 22.82 3.64 -2.14
CA ALA A 344 21.72 4.31 -2.82
C ALA A 344 22.20 5.21 -3.95
N LEU A 345 21.64 5.02 -5.15
CA LEU A 345 21.97 5.77 -6.37
C LEU A 345 20.71 6.09 -7.17
N THR A 346 20.77 7.10 -8.03
CA THR A 346 19.71 7.37 -9.00
C THR A 346 19.60 6.27 -10.06
N ALA A 347 18.47 6.22 -10.76
CA ALA A 347 18.22 5.21 -11.76
C ALA A 347 19.08 5.43 -13.00
N ARG A 348 19.60 4.35 -13.60
CA ARG A 348 20.28 4.41 -14.91
C ARG A 348 19.30 4.54 -16.07
N ARG A 349 18.07 4.07 -15.85
CA ARG A 349 16.98 4.07 -16.82
C ARG A 349 15.66 4.30 -16.09
N HIS A 350 14.89 5.26 -16.58
CA HIS A 350 13.59 5.62 -16.07
C HIS A 350 12.47 4.84 -16.76
N ASN A 351 11.42 4.51 -16.00
CA ASN A 351 10.20 3.98 -16.57
C ASN A 351 9.39 5.11 -17.28
N PRO A 352 8.37 4.76 -18.08
CA PRO A 352 7.60 5.76 -18.83
C PRO A 352 6.93 6.83 -17.94
N GLN A 353 6.47 6.46 -16.75
CA GLN A 353 5.87 7.37 -15.76
C GLN A 353 6.89 8.41 -15.32
N SER A 354 8.10 7.96 -14.98
CA SER A 354 9.15 8.86 -14.51
C SER A 354 9.59 9.83 -15.60
N ASN A 355 9.65 9.37 -16.85
CA ASN A 355 9.91 10.24 -18.01
C ASN A 355 8.83 11.31 -18.19
N VAL A 356 7.56 11.01 -17.90
CA VAL A 356 6.49 12.03 -17.97
C VAL A 356 6.71 13.13 -16.93
N ILE A 357 7.18 12.78 -15.73
CA ILE A 357 7.48 13.75 -14.69
C ILE A 357 8.67 14.63 -15.10
N LEU A 358 9.78 14.03 -15.53
CA LEU A 358 11.00 14.76 -15.89
C LEU A 358 10.77 15.65 -17.12
N GLU A 359 10.29 15.08 -18.23
CA GLU A 359 10.07 15.82 -19.48
C GLU A 359 8.91 16.80 -19.37
N GLY A 360 7.83 16.43 -18.69
CA GLY A 360 6.70 17.33 -18.46
C GLY A 360 7.09 18.52 -17.60
N SER A 361 7.92 18.30 -16.58
CA SER A 361 8.42 19.39 -15.73
C SER A 361 9.37 20.30 -16.51
N LYS A 362 10.29 19.73 -17.32
CA LYS A 362 11.15 20.52 -18.23
C LYS A 362 10.31 21.43 -19.13
N LYS A 363 9.28 20.86 -19.79
CA LYS A 363 8.38 21.60 -20.67
C LYS A 363 7.62 22.72 -19.96
N LEU A 364 7.21 22.54 -18.71
CA LEU A 364 6.47 23.55 -17.94
C LEU A 364 7.38 24.51 -17.15
N GLY A 365 8.71 24.36 -17.23
CA GLY A 365 9.65 25.12 -16.41
C GLY A 365 9.51 24.83 -14.90
N TRP A 366 9.14 23.60 -14.54
CA TRP A 366 8.97 23.15 -13.16
C TRP A 366 10.21 22.38 -12.67
N GLU A 367 10.40 22.38 -11.35
CA GLU A 367 11.47 21.63 -10.71
C GLU A 367 11.07 20.17 -10.50
N ALA A 368 11.91 19.26 -11.01
CA ALA A 368 11.82 17.82 -10.79
C ALA A 368 13.22 17.23 -10.64
N ASP A 369 13.32 16.18 -9.82
CA ASP A 369 14.57 15.48 -9.53
C ASP A 369 14.45 14.00 -9.86
N GLU A 370 15.60 13.39 -10.16
CA GLU A 370 15.77 11.95 -10.04
C GLU A 370 15.85 11.53 -8.56
N THR A 371 15.28 10.38 -8.23
CA THR A 371 15.27 9.90 -6.85
C THR A 371 16.30 8.79 -6.61
N PRO A 372 17.05 8.84 -5.49
CA PRO A 372 17.96 7.76 -5.12
C PRO A 372 17.20 6.51 -4.65
N LEU A 373 17.71 5.34 -5.02
CA LEU A 373 17.10 4.03 -4.80
C LEU A 373 18.07 3.12 -4.04
N ASN A 374 17.60 2.37 -3.05
CA ASN A 374 18.41 1.41 -2.28
C ASN A 374 18.77 0.13 -3.05
N ASN A 375 19.42 0.25 -4.20
CA ASN A 375 19.71 -0.86 -5.12
C ASN A 375 21.13 -1.44 -4.97
N GLY A 376 21.90 -1.04 -3.95
CA GLY A 376 23.23 -1.55 -3.70
C GLY A 376 24.24 -1.20 -4.80
N GLY A 377 24.05 -0.06 -5.46
CA GLY A 377 24.91 0.44 -6.53
C GLY A 377 24.66 -0.20 -7.91
N LYS A 378 23.60 -1.00 -8.05
CA LYS A 378 23.28 -1.74 -9.28
C LYS A 378 22.00 -1.19 -9.92
N GLU A 379 21.83 -1.41 -11.23
CA GLU A 379 20.54 -1.15 -11.86
C GLU A 379 19.48 -2.11 -11.32
N HIS A 380 18.30 -1.60 -10.99
CA HIS A 380 17.14 -2.39 -10.57
C HIS A 380 15.93 -2.00 -11.43
N TYR A 381 15.72 -2.74 -12.53
CA TYR A 381 14.68 -2.46 -13.52
C TYR A 381 13.67 -3.61 -13.54
N CYS A 382 12.74 -3.65 -12.57
CA CYS A 382 11.77 -4.75 -12.44
C CYS A 382 10.29 -4.33 -12.41
N GLY A 383 9.97 -3.13 -11.92
CA GLY A 383 8.60 -2.57 -11.78
C GLY A 383 7.64 -3.29 -10.82
N GLN A 384 8.10 -4.37 -10.19
CA GLN A 384 7.31 -5.20 -9.29
C GLN A 384 7.71 -5.09 -7.81
N CYS A 385 8.54 -4.10 -7.42
CA CYS A 385 8.98 -3.93 -6.01
C CYS A 385 7.82 -3.84 -5.01
N HIS A 386 6.64 -3.42 -5.49
CA HIS A 386 5.40 -3.40 -4.73
C HIS A 386 4.97 -4.80 -4.23
N LEU A 387 5.37 -5.88 -4.89
CA LEU A 387 5.15 -7.26 -4.45
C LEU A 387 6.43 -7.87 -3.85
N GLY A 388 7.41 -7.03 -3.48
CA GLY A 388 8.70 -7.44 -2.96
C GLY A 388 9.79 -7.57 -4.01
N CYS A 389 10.92 -8.18 -3.65
CA CYS A 389 12.10 -8.25 -4.51
C CYS A 389 12.79 -9.61 -4.38
N SER A 390 12.36 -10.57 -5.19
CA SER A 390 12.96 -11.91 -5.29
C SER A 390 14.34 -11.89 -5.95
N SER A 391 14.72 -10.82 -6.66
CA SER A 391 16.06 -10.66 -7.25
C SER A 391 17.14 -10.28 -6.23
N GLY A 392 16.76 -9.94 -4.98
CA GLY A 392 17.71 -9.54 -3.93
C GLY A 392 18.44 -8.21 -4.15
N GLU A 393 18.07 -7.45 -5.19
CA GLU A 393 18.72 -6.20 -5.57
C GLU A 393 18.33 -5.04 -4.65
N LYS A 394 17.08 -5.02 -4.18
CA LYS A 394 16.58 -4.04 -3.21
C LYS A 394 17.19 -4.27 -1.82
N GLN A 395 18.03 -3.36 -1.37
CA GLN A 395 18.77 -3.38 -0.10
C GLN A 395 17.91 -2.93 1.10
N GLY A 396 16.70 -3.49 1.19
CA GLY A 396 15.81 -3.35 2.35
C GLY A 396 16.24 -4.21 3.55
N PRO A 397 15.46 -4.20 4.64
CA PRO A 397 15.83 -4.88 5.89
C PRO A 397 16.19 -6.36 5.73
N SER A 398 15.44 -7.10 4.92
CA SER A 398 15.64 -8.53 4.67
C SER A 398 16.89 -8.88 3.88
N ASN A 399 17.43 -7.94 3.08
CA ASN A 399 18.55 -8.20 2.16
C ASN A 399 19.86 -7.58 2.64
N ARG A 400 19.82 -6.50 3.43
CA ARG A 400 21.03 -5.78 3.88
C ARG A 400 21.16 -5.73 5.40
N TRP A 401 20.15 -5.21 6.07
CA TRP A 401 20.25 -4.83 7.49
C TRP A 401 20.26 -6.03 8.43
N LEU A 402 19.24 -6.88 8.36
CA LEU A 402 19.10 -8.07 9.20
C LEU A 402 20.15 -9.13 8.87
N PRO A 403 20.51 -9.39 7.59
CA PRO A 403 21.62 -10.28 7.27
C PRO A 403 22.93 -9.85 7.92
N ASP A 404 23.24 -8.56 7.92
CA ASP A 404 24.50 -8.08 8.52
C ASP A 404 24.51 -8.22 10.04
N ALA A 405 23.38 -8.03 10.72
CA ALA A 405 23.25 -8.32 12.15
C ALA A 405 23.40 -9.82 12.45
N ALA A 406 22.74 -10.67 11.65
CA ALA A 406 22.76 -12.12 11.84
C ALA A 406 24.16 -12.73 11.59
N LYS A 407 24.94 -12.19 10.64
CA LYS A 407 26.33 -12.63 10.37
C LYS A 407 27.25 -12.51 11.59
N VAL A 408 26.98 -11.56 12.49
CA VAL A 408 27.81 -11.30 13.69
C VAL A 408 27.15 -11.81 14.98
N GLY A 409 26.14 -12.67 14.88
CA GLY A 409 25.60 -13.42 16.02
C GLY A 409 24.19 -13.05 16.47
N ALA A 410 23.55 -12.03 15.89
CA ALA A 410 22.17 -11.69 16.24
C ALA A 410 21.22 -12.85 15.94
N ARG A 411 20.40 -13.20 16.92
CA ARG A 411 19.40 -14.28 16.81
C ARG A 411 18.12 -13.73 16.17
N CYS A 412 17.44 -14.58 15.40
CA CYS A 412 16.22 -14.23 14.67
C CYS A 412 15.09 -15.21 14.96
N MET A 413 13.85 -14.73 14.97
CA MET A 413 12.64 -15.54 15.16
C MET A 413 11.47 -14.96 14.37
N GLU A 414 11.01 -15.71 13.37
CA GLU A 414 9.80 -15.38 12.59
C GLU A 414 8.55 -16.04 13.20
N GLY A 415 7.37 -15.57 12.83
CA GLY A 415 6.09 -16.13 13.27
C GLY A 415 5.76 -15.88 14.74
N PHE A 416 6.40 -14.91 15.40
CA PHE A 416 6.13 -14.54 16.79
C PHE A 416 5.29 -13.26 16.90
N GLU A 417 4.00 -13.43 17.21
CA GLU A 417 3.09 -12.33 17.46
C GLU A 417 3.17 -11.90 18.93
N VAL A 418 3.78 -10.74 19.19
CA VAL A 418 3.85 -10.16 20.53
C VAL A 418 2.49 -9.65 20.98
N GLY A 419 2.03 -10.14 22.14
CA GLY A 419 0.77 -9.76 22.74
C GLY A 419 0.87 -8.50 23.61
N LYS A 420 1.83 -8.50 24.55
CA LYS A 420 2.10 -7.37 25.46
C LYS A 420 3.53 -7.42 26.03
N ILE A 421 3.98 -6.28 26.53
CA ILE A 421 5.21 -6.10 27.30
C ILE A 421 4.94 -6.44 28.77
N LEU A 422 5.93 -7.03 29.43
CA LEU A 422 5.93 -7.27 30.87
C LEU A 422 6.76 -6.20 31.57
N PHE A 423 6.33 -5.84 32.77
CA PHE A 423 6.98 -4.83 33.58
C PHE A 423 7.18 -5.33 35.02
N GLU A 424 8.25 -4.84 35.65
CA GLU A 424 8.49 -4.91 37.09
C GLU A 424 8.49 -3.50 37.69
N GLY A 425 8.13 -3.39 38.98
CA GLY A 425 7.98 -2.10 39.67
C GLY A 425 6.64 -1.40 39.41
N SER A 426 6.49 -0.18 39.94
CA SER A 426 5.27 0.63 39.82
C SER A 426 5.62 2.11 39.57
N GLY A 427 4.63 2.90 39.14
CA GLY A 427 4.83 4.33 38.86
C GLY A 427 5.89 4.59 37.78
N ALA A 428 6.71 5.62 37.99
CA ALA A 428 7.77 6.05 37.07
C ALA A 428 8.99 5.09 37.02
N ASP A 429 9.14 4.18 38.00
CA ASP A 429 10.24 3.22 38.06
C ASP A 429 9.99 1.92 37.28
N ARG A 430 8.82 1.83 36.63
CA ARG A 430 8.34 0.68 35.87
C ARG A 430 9.36 0.27 34.80
N ALA A 431 10.03 -0.86 34.99
CA ALA A 431 11.05 -1.37 34.08
C ALA A 431 10.48 -2.47 33.19
N ALA A 432 10.68 -2.40 31.88
CA ALA A 432 10.33 -3.49 30.97
C ALA A 432 11.28 -4.68 31.18
N THR A 433 10.71 -5.87 31.33
CA THR A 433 11.46 -7.10 31.62
C THR A 433 11.35 -8.16 30.54
N GLY A 434 10.58 -7.88 29.49
CA GLY A 434 10.35 -8.80 28.40
C GLY A 434 8.99 -8.64 27.73
N VAL A 435 8.61 -9.65 26.96
CA VAL A 435 7.31 -9.72 26.29
C VAL A 435 6.71 -11.11 26.40
N ILE A 436 5.39 -11.19 26.27
CA ILE A 436 4.68 -12.44 26.01
C ILE A 436 3.98 -12.37 24.66
N GLY A 437 3.87 -13.51 24.00
CA GLY A 437 3.21 -13.62 22.71
C GLY A 437 2.95 -15.07 22.31
N ILE A 438 2.46 -15.23 21.08
CA ILE A 438 2.22 -16.53 20.48
C ILE A 438 3.19 -16.72 19.33
N TRP A 439 3.91 -17.85 19.33
CA TRP A 439 4.71 -18.28 18.20
C TRP A 439 3.99 -19.35 17.41
N THR A 440 4.01 -19.22 16.08
CA THR A 440 3.44 -20.18 15.14
C THR A 440 4.53 -20.66 14.18
N SER A 441 4.78 -21.97 14.13
CA SER A 441 5.75 -22.56 13.20
C SER A 441 5.29 -22.47 11.75
N ARG A 442 6.18 -22.78 10.80
CA ARG A 442 5.76 -23.21 9.45
C ARG A 442 5.16 -24.62 9.50
N ASP A 443 4.51 -25.04 8.42
CA ASP A 443 4.06 -26.44 8.28
C ASP A 443 5.24 -27.41 8.03
N SER A 444 4.95 -28.71 7.93
CA SER A 444 5.96 -29.75 7.72
C SER A 444 6.74 -29.63 6.41
N ASN A 445 6.23 -28.86 5.44
CA ASN A 445 6.90 -28.59 4.17
C ASN A 445 7.72 -27.29 4.21
N GLY A 446 7.73 -26.57 5.34
CA GLY A 446 8.36 -25.26 5.46
C GLY A 446 7.53 -24.12 4.83
N GLU A 447 6.24 -24.35 4.57
CA GLU A 447 5.33 -23.39 3.95
C GLU A 447 4.34 -22.80 4.98
N LEU A 448 3.54 -21.83 4.55
CA LEU A 448 2.50 -21.18 5.37
C LEU A 448 1.07 -21.62 5.01
N ALA A 449 0.94 -22.46 3.99
CA ALA A 449 -0.33 -22.87 3.43
C ALA A 449 -1.06 -23.93 4.28
N GLY A 450 -0.32 -24.71 5.07
CA GLY A 450 -0.90 -25.69 5.98
C GLY A 450 -1.90 -25.05 6.96
N ALA A 451 -3.00 -25.76 7.22
CA ALA A 451 -3.98 -25.37 8.23
C ALA A 451 -3.29 -25.19 9.61
N LEU A 452 -3.81 -24.28 10.45
CA LEU A 452 -3.23 -24.00 11.76
C LEU A 452 -3.08 -25.26 12.63
N GLY A 453 -4.00 -26.23 12.53
CA GLY A 453 -3.92 -27.50 13.26
C GLY A 453 -2.74 -28.41 12.86
N HIS A 454 -2.08 -28.14 11.74
CA HIS A 454 -0.87 -28.86 11.28
C HIS A 454 0.42 -28.09 11.59
N ARG A 455 0.33 -26.98 12.33
CA ARG A 455 1.45 -26.11 12.69
C ARG A 455 1.58 -26.09 14.21
N VAL A 456 2.80 -25.94 14.71
CA VAL A 456 3.05 -25.84 16.14
C VAL A 456 2.72 -24.41 16.58
N VAL A 457 1.82 -24.28 17.55
CA VAL A 457 1.47 -23.01 18.19
C VAL A 457 1.93 -23.06 19.64
N ARG A 458 2.68 -22.06 20.09
CA ARG A 458 3.24 -22.03 21.45
C ARG A 458 3.09 -20.65 22.09
N PRO A 459 2.63 -20.56 23.35
CA PRO A 459 2.87 -19.38 24.16
C PRO A 459 4.38 -19.25 24.43
N VAL A 460 4.91 -18.03 24.32
CA VAL A 460 6.33 -17.74 24.55
C VAL A 460 6.45 -16.52 25.45
N HIS A 461 7.36 -16.62 26.41
CA HIS A 461 7.82 -15.54 27.26
C HIS A 461 9.29 -15.25 26.93
N ILE A 462 9.57 -14.08 26.38
CA ILE A 462 10.94 -13.63 26.12
C ILE A 462 11.31 -12.62 27.21
N LYS A 463 12.27 -12.96 28.07
CA LYS A 463 12.84 -12.03 29.05
C LYS A 463 13.95 -11.20 28.39
N ALA A 464 13.95 -9.90 28.64
CA ALA A 464 14.94 -8.97 28.11
C ALA A 464 15.21 -7.81 29.07
N LYS A 465 16.47 -7.35 29.12
CA LYS A 465 16.85 -6.16 29.91
C LYS A 465 16.43 -4.87 29.22
N LYS A 466 16.40 -4.88 27.88
CA LYS A 466 15.90 -3.78 27.05
C LYS A 466 14.99 -4.33 25.96
N VAL A 467 13.87 -3.66 25.72
CA VAL A 467 12.88 -3.98 24.69
C VAL A 467 12.76 -2.79 23.75
N VAL A 468 12.93 -3.01 22.45
CA VAL A 468 12.77 -2.01 21.39
C VAL A 468 11.58 -2.42 20.53
N LEU A 469 10.54 -1.60 20.49
CA LEU A 469 9.43 -1.75 19.55
C LEU A 469 9.78 -1.09 18.21
N SER A 470 9.68 -1.88 17.15
CA SER A 470 9.84 -1.47 15.76
C SER A 470 8.72 -2.07 14.90
N CYS A 471 7.49 -2.05 15.41
CA CYS A 471 6.31 -2.69 14.81
C CYS A 471 5.57 -1.77 13.82
N GLY A 472 6.03 -0.53 13.64
CA GLY A 472 5.43 0.47 12.77
C GLY A 472 4.21 1.16 13.40
N SER A 473 3.74 2.20 12.71
CA SER A 473 2.76 3.15 13.25
C SER A 473 1.36 2.60 13.50
N LEU A 474 1.06 1.40 13.00
CA LEU A 474 -0.19 0.71 13.32
C LEU A 474 -0.06 -0.16 14.57
N TRP A 475 1.04 -0.88 14.74
CA TRP A 475 1.18 -1.91 15.77
C TRP A 475 1.92 -1.47 17.03
N SER A 476 2.95 -0.62 16.92
CA SER A 476 3.68 -0.10 18.09
C SER A 476 2.76 0.53 19.14
N PRO A 477 1.85 1.48 18.80
CA PRO A 477 0.93 2.05 19.79
C PRO A 477 -0.08 1.02 20.34
N VAL A 478 -0.47 0.04 19.54
CA VAL A 478 -1.40 -1.03 19.95
C VAL A 478 -0.77 -1.93 21.00
N ILE A 479 0.49 -2.34 20.81
CA ILE A 479 1.23 -3.14 21.79
C ILE A 479 1.42 -2.36 23.09
N LEU A 480 1.78 -1.07 23.00
CA LEU A 480 1.92 -0.22 24.19
C LEU A 480 0.60 -0.11 24.98
N LYS A 481 -0.53 0.15 24.31
CA LYS A 481 -1.87 0.18 24.93
C LYS A 481 -2.24 -1.16 25.56
N LYS A 482 -2.04 -2.28 24.85
CA LYS A 482 -2.29 -3.66 25.37
C LYS A 482 -1.40 -4.01 26.57
N SER A 483 -0.28 -3.30 26.74
CA SER A 483 0.64 -3.47 27.86
C SER A 483 0.25 -2.63 29.09
N GLY A 484 -0.86 -1.90 29.04
CA GLY A 484 -1.39 -1.13 30.19
C GLY A 484 -0.72 0.22 30.39
N LEU A 485 -0.12 0.79 29.35
CA LEU A 485 0.36 2.18 29.37
C LEU A 485 -0.79 3.15 29.09
N THR A 486 -0.84 4.22 29.88
CA THR A 486 -1.97 5.18 29.92
C THR A 486 -1.63 6.56 29.37
N ASN A 487 -0.42 6.75 28.84
CA ASN A 487 -0.04 8.01 28.21
C ASN A 487 -1.01 8.32 27.04
N PRO A 488 -1.73 9.45 27.08
CA PRO A 488 -2.79 9.77 26.12
C PRO A 488 -2.26 9.99 24.70
N ASN A 489 -0.97 10.27 24.54
CA ASN A 489 -0.34 10.48 23.25
C ASN A 489 -0.14 9.18 22.45
N ILE A 490 -0.15 8.02 23.12
CA ILE A 490 0.04 6.72 22.45
C ILE A 490 -1.13 6.50 21.48
N GLY A 491 -0.80 6.30 20.21
CA GLY A 491 -1.75 6.09 19.13
C GLY A 491 -2.36 7.36 18.54
N THR A 492 -2.10 8.55 19.10
CA THR A 492 -2.52 9.83 18.50
C THR A 492 -1.48 10.32 17.49
N ASN A 493 -1.74 11.40 16.74
CA ASN A 493 -0.75 11.98 15.81
C ASN A 493 -0.40 11.08 14.62
N LEU A 494 -1.37 10.28 14.14
CA LEU A 494 -1.20 9.50 12.92
C LEU A 494 -1.11 10.43 11.71
N HIS A 495 -0.01 10.40 11.00
CA HIS A 495 0.14 11.01 9.67
C HIS A 495 0.27 9.94 8.60
N ILE A 496 -0.25 10.21 7.40
CA ILE A 496 -0.34 9.19 6.35
C ILE A 496 0.15 9.61 4.96
N HIS A 497 0.39 10.89 4.69
CA HIS A 497 0.55 11.39 3.32
C HIS A 497 -0.58 10.95 2.37
N PRO A 498 -1.80 11.54 2.46
CA PRO A 498 -2.90 11.14 1.59
C PRO A 498 -2.54 11.37 0.12
N CYS A 499 -2.68 10.33 -0.69
CA CYS A 499 -2.35 10.35 -2.11
C CYS A 499 -3.62 10.21 -2.96
N GLN A 500 -3.84 11.15 -3.89
CA GLN A 500 -4.83 11.00 -4.95
C GLN A 500 -4.16 10.61 -6.26
N GLN A 501 -4.85 9.80 -7.06
CA GLN A 501 -4.31 9.18 -8.26
C GLN A 501 -4.82 9.84 -9.55
N ILE A 502 -3.95 9.89 -10.57
CA ILE A 502 -4.28 10.31 -11.93
C ILE A 502 -3.68 9.31 -12.92
N LEU A 503 -4.51 8.83 -13.84
CA LEU A 503 -4.10 7.93 -14.92
C LEU A 503 -4.05 8.70 -16.24
N GLY A 504 -2.94 8.62 -16.95
CA GLY A 504 -2.84 9.09 -18.34
C GLY A 504 -2.76 7.92 -19.32
N THR A 505 -3.27 8.09 -20.53
CA THR A 505 -3.14 7.15 -21.65
C THR A 505 -2.38 7.83 -22.80
N TRP A 506 -1.51 7.08 -23.48
CA TRP A 506 -0.71 7.52 -24.62
C TRP A 506 -0.96 6.63 -25.84
N PRO A 507 -0.55 7.02 -27.07
CA PRO A 507 -0.75 6.16 -28.23
C PRO A 507 0.22 4.98 -28.29
N GLU A 508 1.39 5.04 -27.65
CA GLU A 508 2.41 3.99 -27.73
C GLU A 508 2.18 2.83 -26.74
N ASP A 509 2.67 1.62 -27.05
CA ASP A 509 2.80 0.55 -26.07
C ASP A 509 3.96 0.87 -25.12
N ARG A 510 3.64 1.17 -23.86
CA ARG A 510 4.61 1.68 -22.88
C ARG A 510 5.09 0.60 -21.92
N LYS A 511 4.42 -0.56 -21.88
CA LYS A 511 4.67 -1.62 -20.88
C LYS A 511 4.89 -1.05 -19.47
N PRO A 512 3.89 -0.36 -18.91
CA PRO A 512 4.10 0.55 -17.80
C PRO A 512 4.44 -0.14 -16.46
N TRP A 513 4.40 -1.47 -16.40
CA TRP A 513 4.88 -2.29 -15.29
C TRP A 513 6.38 -2.56 -15.31
N GLU A 514 7.14 -2.04 -16.27
CA GLU A 514 8.59 -2.18 -16.31
C GLU A 514 9.31 -1.01 -15.59
N GLY A 515 10.54 -1.26 -15.15
CA GLY A 515 11.45 -0.24 -14.60
C GLY A 515 11.27 0.12 -13.14
N GLY A 516 12.14 0.96 -12.59
CA GLY A 516 12.00 1.41 -11.19
C GLY A 516 10.68 2.17 -11.01
N ILE A 517 9.91 1.86 -9.95
CA ILE A 517 8.56 2.43 -9.77
C ILE A 517 8.60 3.95 -9.61
N LEU A 518 9.44 4.43 -8.70
CA LEU A 518 9.56 5.84 -8.34
C LEU A 518 11.02 6.23 -8.56
N THR A 519 11.34 6.71 -9.76
CA THR A 519 12.71 7.14 -10.14
C THR A 519 12.84 8.64 -10.37
N SER A 520 11.73 9.36 -10.29
CA SER A 520 11.67 10.82 -10.41
C SER A 520 10.55 11.38 -9.55
N VAL A 521 10.68 12.64 -9.16
CA VAL A 521 9.67 13.38 -8.38
C VAL A 521 9.60 14.83 -8.83
N CYS A 522 8.39 15.38 -8.96
CA CYS A 522 8.19 16.82 -9.19
C CYS A 522 7.85 17.50 -7.86
N LYS A 523 8.59 18.58 -7.55
CA LYS A 523 8.54 19.29 -6.26
C LYS A 523 7.85 20.64 -6.33
N LYS A 524 7.36 21.04 -7.51
CA LYS A 524 6.74 22.35 -7.78
C LYS A 524 5.74 22.83 -6.71
N LEU A 525 5.02 21.90 -6.09
CA LEU A 525 3.94 22.18 -5.15
C LEU A 525 4.25 21.75 -3.72
N GLU A 526 5.50 21.44 -3.35
CA GLU A 526 5.79 20.84 -2.05
C GLU A 526 5.66 21.79 -0.86
N ASN A 527 5.62 23.11 -1.12
CA ASN A 527 5.59 24.17 -0.11
C ASN A 527 4.57 25.28 -0.48
N LEU A 528 3.29 24.90 -0.62
CA LEU A 528 2.22 25.80 -1.04
C LEU A 528 1.87 26.87 0.00
N ASP A 529 2.08 26.58 1.29
CA ASP A 529 1.77 27.49 2.39
C ASP A 529 2.97 28.31 2.90
N GLY A 530 4.15 28.11 2.30
CA GLY A 530 5.41 28.71 2.77
C GLY A 530 5.96 28.12 4.06
N LYS A 531 5.29 27.11 4.66
CA LYS A 531 5.68 26.42 5.91
C LYS A 531 5.97 24.93 5.69
N GLY A 532 6.11 24.52 4.45
CA GLY A 532 6.47 23.17 4.06
C GLY A 532 5.28 22.23 3.87
N HIS A 533 4.04 22.72 3.79
CA HIS A 533 2.88 21.91 3.44
C HIS A 533 2.49 22.11 1.98
N GLY A 534 2.25 21.00 1.31
CA GLY A 534 2.03 20.95 -0.12
C GLY A 534 2.04 19.50 -0.60
N ALA A 535 2.23 19.28 -1.89
CA ALA A 535 2.23 17.97 -2.49
C ALA A 535 3.40 17.75 -3.46
N LYS A 536 3.85 16.51 -3.54
CA LYS A 536 4.79 16.03 -4.57
C LYS A 536 4.04 15.19 -5.60
N ILE A 537 4.51 15.23 -6.84
CA ILE A 537 3.98 14.38 -7.91
C ILE A 537 4.99 13.26 -8.17
N GLU A 538 4.54 12.02 -8.04
CA GLU A 538 5.37 10.82 -8.16
C GLU A 538 4.73 9.81 -9.12
N GLY A 539 5.57 8.99 -9.75
CA GLY A 539 5.11 7.79 -10.47
C GLY A 539 4.64 6.72 -9.49
N SER A 540 3.58 6.00 -9.84
CA SER A 540 3.05 4.89 -9.03
C SER A 540 3.46 3.53 -9.61
N CYS A 541 3.34 2.47 -8.81
CA CYS A 541 3.44 1.11 -9.33
C CYS A 541 2.30 0.85 -10.33
N MET A 542 2.59 0.01 -11.33
CA MET A 542 1.60 -0.42 -12.31
C MET A 542 1.20 -1.87 -12.11
N VAL A 543 1.36 -2.44 -10.92
CA VAL A 543 0.78 -3.76 -10.62
C VAL A 543 -0.75 -3.66 -10.83
N PRO A 544 -1.39 -4.49 -11.67
CA PRO A 544 -2.74 -4.24 -12.16
C PRO A 544 -3.80 -3.97 -11.09
N TYR A 545 -3.82 -4.76 -10.01
CA TYR A 545 -4.78 -4.55 -8.92
C TYR A 545 -4.63 -3.18 -8.26
N ALA A 546 -3.39 -2.71 -8.08
CA ALA A 546 -3.09 -1.43 -7.47
C ALA A 546 -3.42 -0.28 -8.44
N ALA A 547 -2.98 -0.42 -9.69
CA ALA A 547 -3.14 0.59 -10.72
C ALA A 547 -4.61 0.89 -11.02
N LEU A 548 -5.44 -0.14 -11.16
CA LEU A 548 -6.84 -0.01 -11.59
C LEU A 548 -7.84 0.05 -10.42
N SER A 549 -7.38 -0.03 -9.16
CA SER A 549 -8.24 -0.01 -7.97
C SER A 549 -9.10 1.26 -7.84
N GLY A 550 -8.59 2.41 -8.33
CA GLY A 550 -9.27 3.70 -8.24
C GLY A 550 -9.92 4.17 -9.54
N LEU A 551 -9.79 3.42 -10.65
CA LEU A 551 -10.33 3.80 -11.97
C LEU A 551 -11.84 4.08 -11.96
N PRO A 552 -12.33 5.32 -12.18
CA PRO A 552 -13.75 5.65 -12.05
C PRO A 552 -14.66 4.72 -12.85
N TRP A 553 -15.60 4.06 -12.18
CA TRP A 553 -16.52 3.14 -12.84
C TRP A 553 -17.74 3.91 -13.39
N THR A 554 -18.04 3.74 -14.68
CA THR A 554 -19.17 4.42 -15.35
C THR A 554 -20.24 3.46 -15.86
N SER A 555 -19.80 2.33 -16.39
CA SER A 555 -20.60 1.17 -16.80
C SER A 555 -19.68 -0.05 -16.83
N ALA A 556 -20.26 -1.25 -16.87
CA ALA A 556 -19.52 -2.50 -17.01
C ALA A 556 -18.70 -2.54 -18.31
N LEU A 557 -19.32 -2.16 -19.44
CA LEU A 557 -18.64 -2.15 -20.74
C LEU A 557 -17.48 -1.15 -20.74
N ASN A 558 -17.69 0.07 -20.26
CA ASN A 558 -16.64 1.09 -20.23
C ASN A 558 -15.49 0.67 -19.32
N PHE A 559 -15.77 0.10 -18.14
CA PHE A 559 -14.72 -0.39 -17.25
C PHE A 559 -13.82 -1.42 -17.95
N LYS A 560 -14.42 -2.40 -18.64
CA LYS A 560 -13.66 -3.39 -19.42
C LYS A 560 -12.84 -2.73 -20.53
N LEU A 561 -13.41 -1.79 -21.29
CA LEU A 561 -12.68 -1.09 -22.35
C LEU A 561 -11.56 -0.18 -21.83
N ASP A 562 -11.77 0.49 -20.70
CA ASP A 562 -10.76 1.35 -20.07
C ASP A 562 -9.61 0.52 -19.48
N ALA A 563 -9.90 -0.66 -18.94
CA ALA A 563 -8.88 -1.60 -18.48
C ALA A 563 -8.04 -2.18 -19.63
N LEU A 564 -8.59 -2.35 -20.84
CA LEU A 564 -7.82 -2.80 -22.01
C LEU A 564 -6.73 -1.81 -22.43
N LYS A 565 -6.88 -0.52 -22.11
CA LYS A 565 -5.85 0.51 -22.38
C LYS A 565 -4.61 0.39 -21.50
N TYR A 566 -4.59 -0.53 -20.52
CA TYR A 566 -3.57 -0.65 -19.49
C TYR A 566 -2.11 -0.61 -20.00
N ARG A 567 -1.81 -1.22 -21.16
CA ARG A 567 -0.47 -1.23 -21.77
C ARG A 567 0.05 0.15 -22.20
N GLN A 568 -0.86 1.09 -22.39
CA GLN A 568 -0.57 2.45 -22.87
C GLN A 568 -0.67 3.49 -21.75
N GLN A 569 -0.97 3.03 -20.54
CA GLN A 569 -1.29 3.91 -19.42
C GLN A 569 -0.09 4.19 -18.51
N SER A 570 -0.18 5.24 -17.72
CA SER A 570 0.76 5.54 -16.64
C SER A 570 0.03 6.19 -15.49
N LEU A 571 0.30 5.70 -14.29
CA LEU A 571 -0.35 6.14 -13.06
C LEU A 571 0.59 7.03 -12.25
N PHE A 572 0.04 8.13 -11.77
CA PHE A 572 0.70 9.11 -10.92
C PHE A 572 -0.03 9.24 -9.59
N ILE A 573 0.70 9.58 -8.54
CA ILE A 573 0.15 9.93 -7.24
C ILE A 573 0.55 11.35 -6.84
N THR A 574 -0.34 11.99 -6.10
CA THR A 574 -0.16 13.32 -5.52
C THR A 574 0.06 13.18 -4.02
N LEU A 575 1.31 13.05 -3.61
CA LEU A 575 1.70 12.81 -2.22
C LEU A 575 1.63 14.13 -1.45
N THR A 576 0.55 14.34 -0.72
CA THR A 576 0.36 15.53 0.12
C THR A 576 1.01 15.34 1.48
N ARG A 577 1.85 16.29 1.91
CA ARG A 577 2.30 16.34 3.31
C ARG A 577 1.17 16.87 4.18
N ASP A 578 0.53 15.96 4.91
CA ASP A 578 -0.62 16.28 5.74
C ASP A 578 -0.24 17.07 6.99
N ARG A 579 -0.98 18.15 7.23
CA ARG A 579 -0.86 18.98 8.44
C ARG A 579 -1.62 18.36 9.60
N ASP A 580 -2.84 17.91 9.35
CA ASP A 580 -3.74 17.42 10.39
C ASP A 580 -3.60 15.90 10.55
N SER A 581 -3.85 15.40 11.76
CA SER A 581 -3.51 14.01 12.14
C SER A 581 -4.73 13.17 12.51
N GLY A 582 -4.53 11.85 12.50
CA GLY A 582 -5.51 10.85 12.92
C GLY A 582 -5.09 10.10 14.18
N THR A 583 -5.69 8.92 14.38
CA THR A 583 -5.46 8.09 15.56
C THR A 583 -5.52 6.59 15.25
N VAL A 584 -4.83 5.80 16.08
CA VAL A 584 -4.73 4.34 16.06
C VAL A 584 -4.99 3.77 17.46
N TRP A 585 -5.76 2.69 17.52
CA TRP A 585 -6.08 2.00 18.79
C TRP A 585 -6.35 0.51 18.56
N PRO A 586 -6.25 -0.33 19.62
CA PRO A 586 -6.64 -1.73 19.53
C PRO A 586 -8.16 -1.85 19.37
N ASP A 587 -8.60 -2.67 18.41
CA ASP A 587 -9.98 -3.11 18.32
C ASP A 587 -10.38 -3.84 19.62
N PRO A 588 -11.50 -3.48 20.27
CA PRO A 588 -11.87 -4.02 21.57
C PRO A 588 -12.21 -5.52 21.55
N THR A 589 -12.48 -6.10 20.38
CA THR A 589 -12.83 -7.53 20.24
C THR A 589 -11.63 -8.37 19.80
N THR A 590 -10.89 -7.90 18.80
CA THR A 590 -9.81 -8.67 18.16
C THR A 590 -8.41 -8.26 18.64
N GLY A 591 -8.26 -7.08 19.25
CA GLY A 591 -6.97 -6.51 19.62
C GLY A 591 -6.09 -6.07 18.45
N LYS A 592 -6.58 -6.14 17.20
CA LYS A 592 -5.89 -5.67 15.99
C LYS A 592 -5.94 -4.14 15.87
N PRO A 593 -5.02 -3.50 15.13
CA PRO A 593 -5.06 -2.07 14.91
C PRO A 593 -6.32 -1.63 14.17
N ARG A 594 -6.95 -0.58 14.69
CA ARG A 594 -7.91 0.27 13.97
C ARG A 594 -7.30 1.64 13.78
N MET A 595 -7.66 2.29 12.67
CA MET A 595 -7.23 3.64 12.38
C MET A 595 -8.41 4.53 11.99
N LEU A 596 -8.36 5.78 12.41
CA LEU A 596 -9.24 6.85 11.95
C LEU A 596 -8.37 7.98 11.44
N TYR A 597 -8.57 8.33 10.18
CA TYR A 597 -7.90 9.44 9.55
C TYR A 597 -8.83 10.07 8.50
N THR A 598 -9.19 11.33 8.74
CA THR A 598 -9.97 12.13 7.80
C THR A 598 -9.09 13.29 7.33
N PRO A 599 -8.66 13.32 6.05
CA PRO A 599 -7.88 14.43 5.52
C PRO A 599 -8.62 15.75 5.68
N SER A 600 -7.91 16.79 6.09
CA SER A 600 -8.50 18.11 6.30
C SER A 600 -8.85 18.81 4.99
N ALA A 601 -9.73 19.81 5.03
CA ALA A 601 -9.99 20.67 3.87
C ALA A 601 -8.73 21.39 3.39
N PHE A 602 -7.80 21.70 4.30
CA PHE A 602 -6.51 22.29 3.97
C PHE A 602 -5.67 21.34 3.13
N ASP A 603 -5.47 20.11 3.60
CA ASP A 603 -4.68 19.09 2.89
C ASP A 603 -5.32 18.72 1.54
N MET A 604 -6.65 18.61 1.50
CA MET A 604 -7.38 18.32 0.27
C MET A 604 -7.29 19.45 -0.76
N SER A 605 -7.21 20.71 -0.34
CA SER A 605 -7.00 21.85 -1.24
C SER A 605 -5.63 21.80 -1.93
N HIS A 606 -4.57 21.41 -1.20
CA HIS A 606 -3.23 21.21 -1.75
C HIS A 606 -3.19 19.99 -2.68
N THR A 607 -3.86 18.91 -2.28
CA THR A 607 -3.99 17.69 -3.09
C THR A 607 -4.68 18.01 -4.43
N LEU A 608 -5.73 18.84 -4.43
CA LEU A 608 -6.46 19.20 -5.65
C LEU A 608 -5.62 20.03 -6.62
N GLN A 609 -4.78 20.94 -6.10
CA GLN A 609 -3.81 21.67 -6.92
C GLN A 609 -2.79 20.71 -7.58
N ALA A 610 -2.34 19.69 -6.86
CA ALA A 610 -1.46 18.67 -7.41
C ALA A 610 -2.13 17.76 -8.45
N VAL A 611 -3.43 17.47 -8.30
CA VAL A 611 -4.21 16.75 -9.32
C VAL A 611 -4.23 17.55 -10.62
N VAL A 612 -4.49 18.86 -10.54
CA VAL A 612 -4.46 19.75 -11.71
C VAL A 612 -3.06 19.81 -12.33
N ALA A 613 -2.02 19.98 -11.52
CA ALA A 613 -0.64 20.02 -12.02
C ALA A 613 -0.21 18.70 -12.68
N THR A 614 -0.62 17.56 -12.14
CA THR A 614 -0.37 16.25 -12.75
C THR A 614 -1.08 16.12 -14.11
N ALA A 615 -2.31 16.64 -14.22
CA ALA A 615 -3.01 16.68 -15.51
C ALA A 615 -2.26 17.54 -16.54
N LYS A 616 -1.66 18.66 -16.12
CA LYS A 616 -0.80 19.48 -17.00
C LYS A 616 0.43 18.70 -17.48
N LEU A 617 1.10 17.96 -16.61
CA LEU A 617 2.23 17.08 -17.00
C LEU A 617 1.80 16.06 -18.06
N CYS A 618 0.67 15.36 -17.85
CA CYS A 618 0.13 14.43 -18.83
C CYS A 618 -0.20 15.13 -20.17
N TYR A 619 -0.79 16.33 -20.12
CA TYR A 619 -1.13 17.10 -21.31
C TYR A 619 0.10 17.47 -22.15
N VAL A 620 1.11 18.10 -21.54
CA VAL A 620 2.30 18.57 -22.28
C VAL A 620 3.22 17.43 -22.74
N THR A 621 3.02 16.23 -22.20
CA THR A 621 3.72 15.00 -22.62
C THR A 621 2.91 14.14 -23.59
N GLY A 622 1.75 14.62 -24.05
CA GLY A 622 1.04 14.03 -25.18
C GLY A 622 0.01 12.96 -24.83
N ALA A 623 -0.46 12.93 -23.58
CA ALA A 623 -1.53 12.01 -23.22
C ALA A 623 -2.78 12.24 -24.10
N THR A 624 -3.32 11.15 -24.67
CA THR A 624 -4.57 11.14 -25.44
C THR A 624 -5.79 11.14 -24.54
N GLU A 625 -5.63 10.64 -23.31
CA GLU A 625 -6.65 10.62 -22.27
C GLU A 625 -6.04 10.91 -20.91
N ILE A 626 -6.73 11.72 -20.09
CA ILE A 626 -6.34 12.04 -18.71
C ILE A 626 -7.54 11.77 -17.80
N CYS A 627 -7.37 10.84 -16.87
CA CYS A 627 -8.41 10.34 -15.97
C CYS A 627 -7.96 10.43 -14.51
N PRO A 628 -8.22 11.57 -13.82
CA PRO A 628 -8.13 11.64 -12.37
C PRO A 628 -9.11 10.66 -11.73
N TYR A 629 -8.70 9.99 -10.65
CA TYR A 629 -9.56 9.02 -9.95
C TYR A 629 -10.60 9.72 -9.07
N MET A 630 -11.55 10.38 -9.74
CA MET A 630 -12.61 11.20 -9.16
C MET A 630 -13.97 10.73 -9.69
N ASN A 631 -14.84 10.29 -8.79
CA ASN A 631 -16.19 9.87 -9.16
C ASN A 631 -17.02 11.07 -9.64
N GLY A 632 -17.62 10.96 -10.82
CA GLY A 632 -18.44 12.03 -11.41
C GLY A 632 -17.65 13.03 -12.28
N LEU A 633 -16.35 12.80 -12.49
CA LEU A 633 -15.55 13.51 -13.48
C LEU A 633 -15.39 12.63 -14.73
N GLU A 634 -15.71 13.17 -15.90
CA GLU A 634 -15.40 12.51 -17.17
C GLU A 634 -13.93 12.76 -17.53
N PRO A 635 -13.23 11.80 -18.17
CA PRO A 635 -11.84 11.99 -18.56
C PRO A 635 -11.69 13.10 -19.61
N PHE A 636 -10.54 13.76 -19.62
CA PHE A 636 -10.16 14.62 -20.74
C PHE A 636 -9.66 13.74 -21.88
N VAL A 637 -10.36 13.72 -23.01
CA VAL A 637 -9.97 12.95 -24.21
C VAL A 637 -9.60 13.94 -25.32
N ARG A 638 -8.47 13.71 -25.99
CA ARG A 638 -8.08 14.47 -27.19
C ARG A 638 -8.82 14.00 -28.43
N THR A 639 -9.17 14.92 -29.32
CA THR A 639 -9.62 14.59 -30.67
C THR A 639 -8.45 14.05 -31.49
N LEU A 640 -8.74 13.33 -32.58
CA LEU A 640 -7.68 12.85 -33.49
C LEU A 640 -6.86 14.01 -34.05
N GLU A 641 -7.53 15.11 -34.43
CA GLU A 641 -6.87 16.34 -34.91
C GLU A 641 -5.93 16.94 -33.86
N GLU A 642 -6.31 16.96 -32.59
CA GLU A 642 -5.45 17.44 -31.50
C GLU A 642 -4.25 16.51 -31.25
N VAL A 643 -4.41 15.20 -31.44
CA VAL A 643 -3.31 14.22 -31.35
C VAL A 643 -2.33 14.41 -32.50
N GLU A 644 -2.83 14.58 -33.73
CA GLU A 644 -2.01 14.84 -34.91
C GLU A 644 -1.28 16.19 -34.79
N ALA A 645 -1.99 17.25 -34.40
CA ALA A 645 -1.42 18.57 -34.18
C ALA A 645 -0.32 18.55 -33.10
N TYR A 646 -0.54 17.83 -31.99
CA TYR A 646 0.49 17.65 -30.97
C TYR A 646 1.73 16.95 -31.54
N THR A 647 1.54 15.86 -32.29
CA THR A 647 2.62 15.06 -32.89
C THR A 647 3.48 15.88 -33.87
N VAL A 648 2.86 16.77 -34.64
CA VAL A 648 3.55 17.64 -35.60
C VAL A 648 4.28 18.79 -34.91
N ALA A 649 3.61 19.49 -33.97
CA ALA A 649 4.15 20.71 -33.38
C ALA A 649 5.26 20.50 -32.33
N HIS A 650 5.38 19.29 -31.75
CA HIS A 650 6.19 19.09 -30.54
C HIS A 650 7.39 18.14 -30.69
N LYS A 651 7.85 17.90 -31.92
CA LYS A 651 9.12 17.17 -32.16
C LYS A 651 10.37 17.89 -31.62
N HIS A 652 10.30 19.19 -31.29
CA HIS A 652 11.49 20.01 -31.03
C HIS A 652 11.41 21.08 -29.91
N ASN A 653 10.33 21.19 -29.11
CA ASN A 653 10.23 22.26 -28.09
C ASN A 653 10.75 21.86 -26.71
N GLU A 654 11.61 22.71 -26.13
CA GLU A 654 12.13 22.54 -24.75
C GLU A 654 11.21 23.09 -23.67
N VAL A 655 10.40 24.11 -23.97
CA VAL A 655 9.43 24.74 -23.06
C VAL A 655 8.11 24.97 -23.79
N MET A 656 7.00 24.70 -23.11
CA MET A 656 5.63 24.86 -23.59
C MET A 656 4.88 25.85 -22.69
N PRO A 657 3.96 26.64 -23.25
CA PRO A 657 3.04 27.45 -22.45
C PRO A 657 2.13 26.56 -21.57
N ASP A 658 1.60 27.13 -20.49
CA ASP A 658 0.70 26.40 -19.60
C ASP A 658 -0.60 26.05 -20.35
N PRO A 659 -0.99 24.76 -20.43
CA PRO A 659 -2.18 24.37 -21.17
C PRO A 659 -3.50 24.91 -20.57
N GLU A 660 -3.53 25.32 -19.30
CA GLU A 660 -4.70 26.01 -18.70
C GLU A 660 -4.89 27.42 -19.27
N ASP A 661 -3.85 28.03 -19.84
CA ASP A 661 -3.91 29.36 -20.45
C ASP A 661 -4.18 29.30 -21.95
N GLU A 662 -3.65 28.29 -22.65
CA GLU A 662 -3.71 28.20 -24.11
C GLU A 662 -4.87 27.36 -24.68
N ASP A 663 -5.36 26.36 -23.95
CA ASP A 663 -6.43 25.47 -24.43
C ASP A 663 -7.73 25.72 -23.63
N PRO A 664 -8.72 26.43 -24.21
CA PRO A 664 -9.99 26.70 -23.55
C PRO A 664 -10.76 25.44 -23.12
N ARG A 665 -10.64 24.33 -23.86
CA ARG A 665 -11.31 23.06 -23.55
C ARG A 665 -10.66 22.39 -22.35
N PHE A 666 -9.34 22.38 -22.32
CA PHE A 666 -8.59 21.87 -21.17
C PHE A 666 -8.82 22.74 -19.92
N LYS A 667 -8.81 24.07 -20.07
CA LYS A 667 -9.16 25.01 -18.99
C LYS A 667 -10.56 24.77 -18.42
N ALA A 668 -11.56 24.61 -19.29
CA ALA A 668 -12.93 24.30 -18.87
C ALA A 668 -13.00 22.95 -18.12
N TRP A 669 -12.25 21.94 -18.58
CA TRP A 669 -12.16 20.66 -17.90
C TRP A 669 -11.45 20.74 -16.54
N ILE A 670 -10.40 21.56 -16.39
CA ILE A 670 -9.82 21.87 -15.08
C ILE A 670 -10.86 22.53 -14.15
N GLY A 671 -11.73 23.39 -14.69
CA GLY A 671 -12.89 23.91 -13.96
C GLY A 671 -13.78 22.79 -13.40
N ARG A 672 -14.07 21.76 -14.21
CA ARG A 672 -14.81 20.57 -13.77
C ARG A 672 -14.10 19.78 -12.68
N ILE A 673 -12.76 19.66 -12.71
CA ILE A 673 -11.98 19.04 -11.61
C ILE A 673 -12.25 19.79 -10.30
N LYS A 674 -12.18 21.13 -10.34
CA LYS A 674 -12.39 22.00 -9.17
C LYS A 674 -13.83 21.90 -8.64
N GLU A 675 -14.83 21.78 -9.52
CA GLU A 675 -16.25 21.61 -9.16
C GLU A 675 -16.56 20.24 -8.54
N VAL A 676 -16.04 19.15 -9.10
CA VAL A 676 -16.24 17.81 -8.54
C VAL A 676 -15.58 17.70 -7.17
N GLY A 677 -14.35 18.24 -7.05
CA GLY A 677 -13.61 18.29 -5.81
C GLY A 677 -13.21 16.90 -5.28
N ASN A 678 -12.45 16.90 -4.19
CA ASN A 678 -11.84 15.71 -3.61
C ASN A 678 -12.13 15.59 -2.10
N ALA A 679 -13.32 15.99 -1.66
CA ALA A 679 -13.67 15.88 -0.25
C ALA A 679 -13.81 14.41 0.21
N PRO A 680 -13.31 14.07 1.42
CA PRO A 680 -13.60 12.77 2.04
C PRO A 680 -15.07 12.66 2.47
N PRO A 681 -15.61 11.44 2.62
CA PRO A 681 -14.96 10.15 2.39
C PRO A 681 -15.08 9.65 0.94
N LEU A 682 -15.49 10.50 0.00
CA LEU A 682 -15.83 10.08 -1.36
C LEU A 682 -14.62 10.04 -2.29
N ALA A 683 -13.63 10.90 -2.03
CA ALA A 683 -12.35 10.82 -2.71
C ALA A 683 -11.71 9.44 -2.54
N SER A 684 -11.09 8.96 -3.62
CA SER A 684 -10.28 7.74 -3.60
C SER A 684 -8.86 8.12 -3.19
N LEU A 685 -8.58 7.99 -1.89
CA LEU A 685 -7.27 8.29 -1.32
C LEU A 685 -6.57 7.02 -0.85
N LEU A 686 -5.29 6.94 -1.16
CA LEU A 686 -4.41 5.86 -0.76
C LEU A 686 -3.22 6.40 0.04
N SER A 687 -2.59 5.53 0.80
CA SER A 687 -1.35 5.81 1.52
C SER A 687 -0.51 4.55 1.66
N ALA A 688 0.81 4.71 1.63
CA ALA A 688 1.76 3.68 2.07
C ALA A 688 2.65 4.19 3.22
N HIS A 689 2.33 5.35 3.82
CA HIS A 689 3.24 6.11 4.68
C HIS A 689 2.63 6.40 6.05
N GLN A 690 2.49 5.39 6.92
CA GLN A 690 1.96 5.63 8.27
C GLN A 690 3.07 6.05 9.25
N MET A 691 2.92 7.18 9.93
CA MET A 691 3.93 7.74 10.86
C MET A 691 3.30 8.45 12.07
N GLY A 692 4.09 8.74 13.09
CA GLY A 692 3.77 9.66 14.19
C GLY A 692 2.95 9.14 15.37
N THR A 693 2.49 7.88 15.36
CA THR A 693 1.58 7.35 16.39
C THR A 693 2.18 7.09 17.78
N CYS A 694 3.49 7.19 17.91
CA CYS A 694 4.22 7.18 19.17
C CYS A 694 5.15 8.41 19.21
N ARG A 695 4.60 9.60 18.91
CA ARG A 695 5.35 10.83 18.66
C ARG A 695 6.48 11.10 19.67
N MET A 696 7.65 11.40 19.14
CA MET A 696 8.80 11.89 19.90
C MET A 696 8.55 13.33 20.36
N SER A 697 8.98 13.64 21.58
CA SER A 697 8.66 14.90 22.25
C SER A 697 9.71 15.27 23.28
N SER A 698 9.84 16.56 23.59
CA SER A 698 10.72 17.05 24.66
C SER A 698 10.13 16.85 26.05
N THR A 699 8.80 16.65 26.17
CA THR A 699 8.10 16.44 27.44
C THR A 699 7.11 15.27 27.34
N GLU A 700 6.84 14.59 28.46
CA GLU A 700 5.86 13.49 28.52
C GLU A 700 4.44 13.91 28.14
N ALA A 701 4.06 15.16 28.42
CA ALA A 701 2.73 15.68 28.07
C ALA A 701 2.54 15.77 26.54
N ASP A 702 3.64 15.96 25.81
CA ASP A 702 3.64 16.24 24.38
C ASP A 702 3.97 15.04 23.50
N GLY A 703 4.13 13.83 24.06
CA GLY A 703 4.39 12.65 23.23
C GLY A 703 4.44 11.34 23.97
N ALA A 704 4.71 10.28 23.20
CA ALA A 704 4.78 8.92 23.72
C ALA A 704 6.22 8.51 24.08
N VAL A 705 7.20 9.11 23.41
CA VAL A 705 8.62 8.86 23.66
C VAL A 705 9.43 10.13 23.86
N ASP A 706 10.51 10.01 24.63
CA ASP A 706 11.53 11.04 24.83
C ASP A 706 12.41 11.21 23.56
N PRO A 707 13.31 12.21 23.50
CA PRO A 707 14.17 12.43 22.35
C PRO A 707 15.19 11.31 22.06
N GLN A 708 15.35 10.35 22.97
CA GLN A 708 16.16 9.14 22.80
C GLN A 708 15.31 7.92 22.44
N GLY A 709 14.01 8.10 22.17
CA GLY A 709 13.07 7.04 21.83
C GLY A 709 12.61 6.20 23.02
N ARG A 710 12.92 6.56 24.27
CA ARG A 710 12.42 5.86 25.46
C ARG A 710 10.95 6.17 25.65
N VAL A 711 10.16 5.15 25.96
CA VAL A 711 8.74 5.35 26.29
C VAL A 711 8.63 6.05 27.64
N TRP A 712 7.92 7.18 27.67
CA TRP A 712 7.73 7.95 28.89
C TRP A 712 7.10 7.10 30.00
N GLY A 713 7.52 7.34 31.25
CA GLY A 713 7.07 6.59 32.42
C GLY A 713 7.59 5.16 32.50
N THR A 714 8.61 4.80 31.71
CA THR A 714 9.21 3.46 31.73
C THR A 714 10.73 3.48 31.66
N ARG A 715 11.36 2.38 32.11
CA ARG A 715 12.79 2.11 31.92
C ARG A 715 12.99 0.87 31.04
N GLY A 716 14.02 0.91 30.19
CA GLY A 716 14.38 -0.22 29.33
C GLY A 716 13.41 -0.49 28.16
N LEU A 717 12.45 0.39 27.90
CA LEU A 717 11.52 0.28 26.78
C LEU A 717 11.69 1.44 25.81
N TYR A 718 11.84 1.13 24.53
CA TYR A 718 12.09 2.09 23.45
C TYR A 718 11.15 1.84 22.28
N VAL A 719 10.92 2.87 21.48
CA VAL A 719 10.30 2.76 20.15
C VAL A 719 11.29 3.29 19.12
N ALA A 720 11.54 2.54 18.06
CA ALA A 720 12.47 2.88 16.99
C ALA A 720 11.86 2.48 15.65
N ASP A 721 10.85 3.22 15.19
CA ASP A 721 10.23 3.10 13.86
C ASP A 721 9.56 4.43 13.45
N ALA A 722 8.83 4.46 12.33
CA ALA A 722 8.16 5.66 11.83
C ALA A 722 7.12 6.27 12.80
N SER A 723 6.66 5.53 13.80
CA SER A 723 5.70 6.03 14.78
C SER A 723 6.28 7.15 15.64
N VAL A 724 7.61 7.29 15.74
CA VAL A 724 8.23 8.33 16.57
C VAL A 724 8.28 9.71 15.89
N PHE A 725 7.87 9.84 14.63
CA PHE A 725 7.98 11.11 13.90
C PHE A 725 7.12 12.21 14.57
N PRO A 726 7.64 13.45 14.74
CA PRO A 726 6.84 14.55 15.31
C PRO A 726 5.65 14.96 14.43
N SER A 727 5.82 15.01 13.11
CA SER A 727 4.76 15.29 12.13
C SER A 727 5.01 14.54 10.81
N ALA A 728 4.20 14.78 9.78
CA ALA A 728 4.42 14.22 8.44
C ALA A 728 5.79 14.63 7.87
N SER A 729 6.55 13.69 7.31
CA SER A 729 7.91 13.95 6.79
C SER A 729 7.95 14.68 5.44
N GLY A 730 6.86 14.66 4.68
CA GLY A 730 6.79 15.22 3.32
C GLY A 730 7.61 14.48 2.26
N VAL A 731 8.17 13.32 2.64
CA VAL A 731 8.95 12.40 1.80
C VAL A 731 8.71 10.96 2.27
N ASN A 732 9.09 9.96 1.47
CA ASN A 732 8.94 8.57 1.89
C ASN A 732 9.65 8.29 3.24
N PRO A 733 9.04 7.54 4.18
CA PRO A 733 9.53 7.49 5.55
C PRO A 733 10.74 6.56 5.75
N MET A 734 11.17 5.79 4.75
CA MET A 734 12.21 4.76 4.94
C MET A 734 13.53 5.35 5.41
N ALA A 735 14.10 6.32 4.68
CA ALA A 735 15.41 6.88 5.01
C ALA A 735 15.38 7.58 6.38
N THR A 736 14.32 8.36 6.64
CA THR A 736 14.10 9.01 7.93
C THR A 736 13.96 8.01 9.08
N THR A 737 13.24 6.90 8.87
CA THR A 737 13.08 5.84 9.87
C THR A 737 14.44 5.20 10.17
N LEU A 738 15.20 4.85 9.14
CA LEU A 738 16.53 4.25 9.30
C LEU A 738 17.48 5.17 10.07
N ALA A 739 17.51 6.47 9.73
CA ALA A 739 18.37 7.45 10.39
C ALA A 739 17.99 7.67 11.86
N ILE A 740 16.70 7.91 12.17
CA ILE A 740 16.24 8.09 13.55
C ILE A 740 16.48 6.83 14.39
N SER A 741 16.16 5.64 13.84
CA SER A 741 16.40 4.38 14.53
C SER A 741 17.89 4.11 14.76
N HIS A 742 18.78 4.55 13.86
CA HIS A 742 20.23 4.49 14.06
C HIS A 742 20.67 5.37 15.24
N CYS A 743 20.20 6.62 15.33
CA CYS A 743 20.48 7.50 16.48
C CYS A 743 19.97 6.93 17.80
N ILE A 744 18.75 6.37 17.82
CA ILE A 744 18.18 5.71 19.01
C ILE A 744 19.03 4.49 19.41
N ALA A 745 19.46 3.67 18.44
CA ALA A 745 20.31 2.51 18.69
C ALA A 745 21.66 2.89 19.30
N LYS A 746 22.25 4.01 18.86
CA LYS A 746 23.49 4.55 19.44
C LYS A 746 23.31 4.90 20.92
N GLY A 747 22.23 5.60 21.26
CA GLY A 747 21.89 5.89 22.66
C GLY A 747 21.70 4.63 23.51
N ILE A 748 21.03 3.60 22.97
CA ILE A 748 20.88 2.30 23.64
C ILE A 748 22.25 1.64 23.87
N ALA A 749 23.14 1.67 22.88
CA ALA A 749 24.49 1.10 23.00
C ALA A 749 25.31 1.80 24.10
N ASP A 750 25.24 3.13 24.18
CA ASP A 750 25.97 3.90 25.18
C ASP A 750 25.45 3.61 26.59
N GLU A 751 24.13 3.46 26.78
CA GLU A 751 23.58 3.00 28.05
C GLU A 751 24.08 1.59 28.45
N ILE A 752 24.17 0.66 27.49
CA ILE A 752 24.68 -0.69 27.74
C ILE A 752 26.15 -0.65 28.16
N LYS A 753 26.95 0.24 27.57
CA LYS A 753 28.36 0.42 27.94
C LYS A 753 28.51 1.02 29.34
N ASN A 754 27.68 2.01 29.68
CA ASN A 754 27.72 2.70 30.97
C ASN A 754 27.09 1.94 32.13
N SER A 755 26.34 0.86 31.85
CA SER A 755 25.74 -0.02 32.87
C SER A 755 26.67 -1.17 33.29
N LYS A 756 27.88 -1.25 32.72
CA LYS A 756 28.97 -2.12 33.17
C LYS A 756 29.87 -1.35 34.12
#